data_AF-A0AA39V1E1-F1
#
_entry.id   AF-A0AA39V1E1-F1
#
_cell.length_a   1.000
_cell.length_b   1.000
_cell.length_c   1.000
_cell.angle_alpha   90.00
_cell.angle_beta   90.00
_cell.angle_gamma   90.00
#
_symmetry.space_group_name_H-M   'P 1'
#
loop_
_entity.id
_entity.type
_entity.pdbx_description
1 polymer ?
#
loop_
_entity_poly.entity_id
_entity_poly.type
_entity_poly.pdbx_seq_one_letter_code
_entity_poly.pdbx_strand_id
1 'polypeptide(L)'
;MSSLGRIQNALVSATQDTTLALANVNFDFALLRIEAPREYKDLGAALSTKRRSAAEHGTTHKTARKLGSLFEQRLPSTPSLFRAYGSRASEIANSPVVNPKGGKVHGPFAEHIGVDGTTIWAAATSGRGAVATHLLACMLARMWDASEAVSIWEQIVDQRKKELSVWNESDAIPLQSLATAHLTLTREQLADWDASARAWLRAADEAKKLSQKQLMLIIQNLTIPVNKDMDVYASVMQAWNTAMITMDKLVEGSSQSVQNGAVLLGLSAWHLYPDLIVLGNVTVNTRQKDSLINPSGIVTLGLQGIEPENSRGVYWSLPLAHVRYYGDPVVSEGCVQTSRISVDDLWQITLGSLFALWGQASSILNEAAHLISLMWKHIQEAFVTLNDPDLEEALNTTSWLYYLASAAKRFLQSSGPEHKFCKNLLGLGQRRSNLLGRSNKVVPIFGLTDVSFVRILKPELRVDYLRKIAPECCNENDCLVIVIQHGPPQDPAIRHVKIELATASPRRGQQLQSSDRPKRWICEESNSPKSSRKKGEELREVKGGEEYYRLYEDSFPGQLWDNRRFNWVNPPAIFLDTSLDAKDRIDGEAPESKKKAKRWSLFSRREGKYIPPVAAFELVCGDVLSVALFRRVNLEGVRFQRVFKDGARVKKEITSQDLAVAFSSGMVSPTNFLHYLNKAASEPSLSIRQADPEGKQGSVEHPDSERHNQLKVTEALRAVATTALVYATLPNATMALSIIQQGPLSKAQWVQDCGEKDPESQDSVNLLLPYRLSRPATFACVAMFESGCFDLKPDVLNRVMAVSAGDSIYVAAPVLCDPAVRTKPHEVRRIIGNVGRPGLAFLIPPISPRMRQIDLHTYRVINHNPYNGKLEDCFQNTSLHLSFSGYELVLDVGNQGAKSVEAVFLETIISAHDRGEWIADIDTLSTLSSPHLHHASPALVECTHGQSSESNLPHFPLTSIDRWEELLEMPMGDAVVRAHSNWLARSAAAAISVRMGNKTVLLSSSHCWKCGEPPTQQSLGTSAARISSLGPNVMYIL
;
A
#
# COMPACT_ATOMS: atom_id res chain seq x y z
N MET A 1 70.86 -10.80 -40.45
CA MET A 1 69.79 -10.41 -41.40
C MET A 1 69.33 -11.55 -42.33
N SER A 2 69.56 -12.82 -42.01
CA SER A 2 69.09 -13.98 -42.79
C SER A 2 67.84 -14.67 -42.22
N SER A 3 67.27 -14.18 -41.12
CA SER A 3 66.11 -14.79 -40.44
C SER A 3 64.74 -14.19 -40.81
N LEU A 4 64.69 -13.00 -41.41
CA LEU A 4 63.43 -12.35 -41.79
C LEU A 4 62.77 -13.00 -43.02
N GLY A 5 63.55 -13.60 -43.92
CA GLY A 5 63.05 -14.21 -45.16
C GLY A 5 62.28 -15.53 -44.98
N ARG A 6 62.38 -16.19 -43.82
CA ARG A 6 61.65 -17.45 -43.56
C ARG A 6 60.25 -17.26 -42.99
N ILE A 7 59.94 -16.06 -42.47
CA ILE A 7 58.64 -15.76 -41.85
C ILE A 7 57.55 -15.59 -42.93
N GLN A 8 57.92 -15.11 -44.13
CA GLN A 8 56.95 -14.77 -45.17
C GLN A 8 56.38 -16.00 -45.92
N ASN A 9 57.10 -17.14 -45.92
CA ASN A 9 56.66 -18.37 -46.60
C ASN A 9 55.92 -19.37 -45.69
N ALA A 10 55.94 -19.19 -44.36
CA ALA A 10 55.22 -20.06 -43.42
C ALA A 10 53.81 -19.54 -43.08
N LEU A 11 53.46 -18.31 -43.46
CA LEU A 11 52.15 -17.71 -43.18
C LEU A 11 51.01 -18.29 -44.03
N VAL A 12 51.31 -19.13 -45.03
CA VAL A 12 50.34 -19.61 -46.05
C VAL A 12 49.99 -21.11 -45.88
N SER A 13 50.58 -21.83 -44.93
CA SER A 13 50.15 -23.18 -44.58
C SER A 13 50.45 -23.48 -43.11
N ALA A 14 49.49 -23.18 -42.25
CA ALA A 14 49.58 -23.47 -40.81
C ALA A 14 48.86 -24.79 -40.51
N THR A 15 49.62 -25.87 -40.31
CA THR A 15 49.19 -27.05 -39.57
C THR A 15 49.80 -27.01 -38.16
N GLN A 16 49.04 -27.46 -37.15
CA GLN A 16 49.33 -27.30 -35.71
C GLN A 16 50.71 -27.85 -35.26
N ASP A 17 51.27 -28.84 -35.97
CA ASP A 17 52.59 -29.38 -35.67
C ASP A 17 53.73 -28.36 -35.88
N THR A 18 53.55 -27.41 -36.80
CA THR A 18 54.53 -26.34 -37.02
C THR A 18 54.50 -25.27 -35.92
N THR A 19 53.36 -25.12 -35.22
CA THR A 19 53.17 -24.16 -34.12
C THR A 19 53.84 -24.61 -32.83
N LEU A 20 53.79 -25.92 -32.54
CA LEU A 20 54.52 -26.53 -31.41
C LEU A 20 56.04 -26.51 -31.63
N ALA A 21 56.49 -26.71 -32.87
CA ALA A 21 57.90 -26.55 -33.21
C ALA A 21 58.39 -25.10 -33.03
N LEU A 22 57.54 -24.11 -33.33
CA LEU A 22 57.81 -22.68 -33.10
C LEU A 22 57.89 -22.29 -31.61
N ALA A 23 57.12 -22.95 -30.73
CA ALA A 23 57.25 -22.77 -29.27
C ALA A 23 58.58 -23.30 -28.72
N ASN A 24 59.20 -24.29 -29.39
CA ASN A 24 60.54 -24.81 -29.08
C ASN A 24 61.69 -24.01 -29.71
N VAL A 25 61.42 -23.01 -30.57
CA VAL A 25 62.44 -22.10 -31.08
C VAL A 25 62.75 -21.09 -29.98
N ASN A 26 63.70 -21.43 -29.09
CA ASN A 26 64.52 -20.62 -28.15
C ASN A 26 64.26 -19.09 -28.00
N PHE A 27 63.01 -18.64 -27.96
CA PHE A 27 62.64 -17.27 -27.69
C PHE A 27 62.12 -17.25 -26.25
N ASP A 28 63.05 -17.12 -25.29
CA ASP A 28 62.70 -16.94 -23.89
C ASP A 28 62.03 -15.57 -23.73
N PHE A 29 60.71 -15.52 -23.89
CA PHE A 29 59.90 -14.31 -23.74
C PHE A 29 60.02 -13.69 -22.33
N ALA A 30 60.59 -14.41 -21.37
CA ALA A 30 60.94 -13.91 -20.05
C ALA A 30 62.16 -12.96 -20.06
N LEU A 31 62.84 -12.80 -21.20
CA LEU A 31 63.87 -11.79 -21.44
C LEU A 31 63.31 -10.49 -22.05
N LEU A 32 62.03 -10.47 -22.44
CA LEU A 32 61.41 -9.31 -23.08
C LEU A 32 61.00 -8.26 -22.04
N ARG A 33 61.74 -7.15 -22.02
CA ARG A 33 61.48 -5.98 -21.19
C ARG A 33 60.47 -5.04 -21.84
N ILE A 34 59.53 -4.54 -21.04
CA ILE A 34 58.55 -3.52 -21.41
C ILE A 34 58.91 -2.20 -20.70
N GLU A 35 58.56 -1.05 -21.30
CA GLU A 35 58.70 0.24 -20.62
C GLU A 35 57.80 0.31 -19.40
N ALA A 36 58.36 0.68 -18.24
CA ALA A 36 57.61 0.81 -17.01
C ALA A 36 56.60 1.98 -17.09
N PRO A 37 55.36 1.81 -16.57
CA PRO A 37 54.38 2.89 -16.52
C PRO A 37 54.91 4.10 -15.74
N ARG A 38 54.43 5.29 -16.09
CA ARG A 38 54.92 6.58 -15.53
C ARG A 38 54.88 6.61 -14.00
N GLU A 39 53.88 5.97 -13.40
CA GLU A 39 53.65 5.95 -11.96
C GLU A 39 54.75 5.21 -11.18
N TYR A 40 55.51 4.34 -11.84
CA TYR A 40 56.60 3.56 -11.24
C TYR A 40 57.99 4.13 -11.54
N LYS A 41 58.11 5.16 -12.39
CA LYS A 41 59.42 5.70 -12.83
C LYS A 41 60.24 6.23 -11.66
N ASP A 42 59.59 6.89 -10.70
CA ASP A 42 60.23 7.44 -9.51
C ASP A 42 60.74 6.33 -8.57
N LEU A 43 59.97 5.25 -8.40
CA LEU A 43 60.45 4.04 -7.72
C LEU A 43 61.73 3.51 -8.38
N GLY A 44 61.74 3.35 -9.71
CA GLY A 44 62.92 2.89 -10.44
C GLY A 44 64.14 3.80 -10.31
N ALA A 45 63.93 5.10 -10.11
CA ALA A 45 65.00 6.07 -9.84
C ALA A 45 65.50 6.04 -8.39
N ALA A 46 64.62 5.68 -7.44
CA ALA A 46 64.92 5.61 -6.01
C ALA A 46 65.65 4.32 -5.59
N LEU A 47 65.59 3.26 -6.40
CA LEU A 47 66.29 2.00 -6.15
C LEU A 47 67.81 2.12 -6.36
N SER A 48 68.58 1.31 -5.63
CA SER A 48 70.02 1.19 -5.87
C SER A 48 70.30 0.61 -7.26
N THR A 49 71.44 0.99 -7.85
CA THR A 49 71.89 0.51 -9.16
C THR A 49 71.87 -1.02 -9.25
N LYS A 50 72.30 -1.69 -8.19
CA LYS A 50 72.30 -3.15 -8.08
C LYS A 50 70.89 -3.75 -8.08
N ARG A 51 69.97 -3.24 -7.26
CA ARG A 51 68.58 -3.73 -7.21
C ARG A 51 67.82 -3.45 -8.50
N ARG A 52 68.04 -2.27 -9.09
CA ARG A 52 67.48 -1.93 -10.39
C ARG A 52 67.99 -2.88 -11.49
N SER A 53 69.30 -3.15 -11.52
CA SER A 53 69.88 -4.09 -12.47
C SER A 53 69.36 -5.52 -12.26
N ALA A 54 69.20 -5.97 -11.02
CA ALA A 54 68.62 -7.28 -10.70
C ALA A 54 67.16 -7.41 -11.14
N ALA A 55 66.39 -6.33 -11.03
CA ALA A 55 64.99 -6.28 -11.46
C ALA A 55 64.81 -6.15 -12.98
N GLU A 56 65.78 -5.56 -13.70
CA GLU A 56 65.71 -5.38 -15.16
C GLU A 56 66.33 -6.53 -15.96
N HIS A 57 67.39 -7.16 -15.43
CA HIS A 57 68.18 -8.16 -16.17
C HIS A 57 68.44 -9.45 -15.37
N GLY A 58 68.02 -9.51 -14.10
CA GLY A 58 68.25 -10.64 -13.21
C GLY A 58 67.17 -11.72 -13.26
N THR A 59 67.32 -12.71 -12.39
CA THR A 59 66.37 -13.83 -12.24
C THR A 59 64.99 -13.34 -11.81
N THR A 60 64.91 -12.27 -11.00
CA THR A 60 63.65 -11.66 -10.58
C THR A 60 62.81 -11.14 -11.75
N HIS A 61 63.44 -10.60 -12.80
CA HIS A 61 62.75 -10.21 -14.04
C HIS A 61 62.10 -11.41 -14.71
N LYS A 62 62.87 -12.50 -14.87
CA LYS A 62 62.38 -13.74 -15.47
C LYS A 62 61.23 -14.34 -14.66
N THR A 63 61.34 -14.33 -13.33
CA THR A 63 60.28 -14.78 -12.42
C THR A 63 59.01 -13.93 -12.59
N ALA A 64 59.14 -12.60 -12.66
CA ALA A 64 58.00 -11.69 -12.87
C ALA A 64 57.27 -11.97 -14.20
N ARG A 65 58.01 -12.15 -15.30
CA ARG A 65 57.44 -12.48 -16.62
C ARG A 65 56.73 -13.83 -16.63
N LYS A 66 57.37 -14.86 -16.05
CA LYS A 66 56.80 -16.21 -15.96
C LYS A 66 55.52 -16.23 -15.13
N LEU A 67 55.54 -15.65 -13.93
CA LEU A 67 54.35 -15.56 -13.08
C LEU A 67 53.26 -14.71 -13.72
N GLY A 68 53.62 -13.57 -14.31
CA GLY A 68 52.66 -12.68 -14.98
C GLY A 68 51.90 -13.39 -16.11
N SER A 69 52.60 -14.10 -16.99
CA SER A 69 51.98 -14.81 -18.12
C SER A 69 51.17 -16.05 -17.67
N LEU A 70 51.58 -16.71 -16.59
CA LEU A 70 50.89 -17.89 -16.03
C LEU A 70 49.46 -17.55 -15.57
N PHE A 71 49.27 -16.38 -14.96
CA PHE A 71 48.00 -15.97 -14.36
C PHE A 71 47.20 -14.97 -15.21
N GLU A 72 47.78 -14.38 -16.26
CA GLU A 72 47.19 -13.26 -17.04
C GLU A 72 45.72 -13.46 -17.45
N GLN A 73 45.35 -14.66 -17.92
CA GLN A 73 43.99 -14.98 -18.37
C GLN A 73 42.91 -14.98 -17.26
N ARG A 74 43.32 -15.10 -15.99
CA ARG A 74 42.40 -15.19 -14.84
C ARG A 74 42.26 -13.86 -14.09
N LEU A 75 42.98 -12.83 -14.53
CA LEU A 75 43.01 -11.54 -13.86
C LEU A 75 41.86 -10.63 -14.32
N PRO A 76 41.18 -9.93 -13.39
CA PRO A 76 40.23 -8.88 -13.73
C PRO A 76 40.97 -7.63 -14.23
N SER A 77 40.31 -6.86 -15.10
CA SER A 77 40.81 -5.56 -15.56
C SER A 77 40.71 -4.53 -14.43
N THR A 78 41.86 -4.14 -13.86
CA THR A 78 41.96 -3.21 -12.70
C THR A 78 43.01 -2.10 -12.91
N PRO A 79 42.84 -1.25 -13.93
CA PRO A 79 43.86 -0.25 -14.31
C PRO A 79 44.02 0.89 -13.31
N SER A 80 42.95 1.25 -12.59
CA SER A 80 42.94 2.36 -11.62
C SER A 80 43.76 1.99 -10.37
N LEU A 81 43.63 0.74 -9.92
CA LEU A 81 44.44 0.15 -8.84
C LEU A 81 45.93 0.14 -9.18
N PHE A 82 46.33 -0.32 -10.38
CA PHE A 82 47.75 -0.35 -10.76
C PHE A 82 48.37 1.05 -10.79
N ARG A 83 47.63 2.06 -11.25
CA ARG A 83 48.07 3.46 -11.20
C ARG A 83 48.25 3.96 -9.77
N ALA A 84 47.26 3.72 -8.90
CA ALA A 84 47.31 4.14 -7.51
C ALA A 84 48.45 3.46 -6.74
N TYR A 85 48.62 2.13 -6.91
CA TYR A 85 49.69 1.38 -6.29
C TYR A 85 51.07 1.82 -6.75
N GLY A 86 51.27 2.06 -8.05
CA GLY A 86 52.53 2.59 -8.58
C GLY A 86 52.90 3.94 -7.98
N SER A 87 51.91 4.85 -7.90
CA SER A 87 52.08 6.17 -7.29
C SER A 87 52.44 6.06 -5.81
N ARG A 88 51.77 5.16 -5.07
CA ARG A 88 52.08 4.88 -3.66
C ARG A 88 53.47 4.30 -3.48
N ALA A 89 53.87 3.34 -4.32
CA ALA A 89 55.18 2.70 -4.24
C ALA A 89 56.31 3.71 -4.51
N SER A 90 56.13 4.57 -5.51
CA SER A 90 57.04 5.69 -5.78
C SER A 90 57.13 6.67 -4.61
N GLU A 91 56.00 7.02 -3.98
CA GLU A 91 55.98 7.87 -2.79
C GLU A 91 56.73 7.25 -1.61
N ILE A 92 56.47 5.97 -1.31
CA ILE A 92 57.14 5.24 -0.23
C ILE A 92 58.64 5.15 -0.49
N ALA A 93 59.05 4.84 -1.72
CA ALA A 93 60.46 4.72 -2.07
C ALA A 93 61.22 6.05 -2.03
N ASN A 94 60.54 7.17 -2.21
CA ASN A 94 61.14 8.50 -2.07
C ASN A 94 61.20 8.98 -0.62
N SER A 95 60.57 8.28 0.33
CA SER A 95 60.64 8.65 1.74
C SER A 95 62.04 8.39 2.32
N PRO A 96 62.71 9.42 2.86
CA PRO A 96 64.06 9.29 3.42
C PRO A 96 64.08 8.44 4.69
N VAL A 97 62.91 8.21 5.31
CA VAL A 97 62.75 7.39 6.52
C VAL A 97 63.04 5.91 6.22
N VAL A 98 62.64 5.44 5.04
CA VAL A 98 62.68 4.00 4.67
C VAL A 98 63.65 3.70 3.54
N ASN A 99 64.07 4.73 2.79
CA ASN A 99 65.05 4.61 1.72
C ASN A 99 66.24 5.56 1.89
N PRO A 100 67.11 5.33 2.90
CA PRO A 100 68.35 6.10 3.03
C PRO A 100 69.25 5.84 1.82
N LYS A 101 69.90 6.89 1.30
CA LYS A 101 70.85 6.74 0.19
C LYS A 101 72.19 6.25 0.73
N GLY A 102 72.69 5.15 0.17
CA GLY A 102 74.01 4.62 0.50
C GLY A 102 75.13 5.62 0.16
N GLY A 103 75.88 6.08 1.16
CA GLY A 103 77.11 6.86 1.01
C GLY A 103 78.38 6.07 1.37
N LYS A 104 79.54 6.74 1.28
CA LYS A 104 80.87 6.15 1.59
C LYS A 104 80.98 5.57 3.01
N VAL A 105 80.18 6.08 3.96
CA VAL A 105 80.11 5.62 5.36
C VAL A 105 79.64 4.17 5.52
N HIS A 106 79.05 3.59 4.48
CA HIS A 106 78.51 2.23 4.51
C HIS A 106 79.40 1.19 3.82
N GLY A 107 80.56 1.61 3.32
CA GLY A 107 81.58 0.71 2.77
C GLY A 107 81.05 -0.21 1.66
N PRO A 108 81.42 -1.51 1.64
CA PRO A 108 81.06 -2.45 0.57
C PRO A 108 79.56 -2.75 0.50
N PHE A 109 78.77 -2.35 1.50
CA PHE A 109 77.32 -2.55 1.53
C PHE A 109 76.54 -1.35 1.02
N ALA A 110 77.20 -0.26 0.60
CA ALA A 110 76.54 0.97 0.14
C ALA A 110 75.51 0.71 -0.99
N GLU A 111 75.76 -0.25 -1.88
CA GLU A 111 74.85 -0.62 -2.97
C GLU A 111 73.64 -1.48 -2.53
N HIS A 112 73.65 -1.99 -1.30
CA HIS A 112 72.57 -2.81 -0.71
C HIS A 112 71.66 -1.99 0.22
N ILE A 113 72.01 -0.72 0.47
CA ILE A 113 71.27 0.17 1.35
C ILE A 113 70.12 0.83 0.60
N GLY A 114 68.98 0.89 1.28
CA GLY A 114 67.74 1.44 0.76
C GLY A 114 66.60 0.43 0.80
N VAL A 115 65.45 0.85 0.28
CA VAL A 115 64.23 0.03 0.21
C VAL A 115 64.35 -1.08 -0.84
N ASP A 116 63.79 -2.26 -0.56
CA ASP A 116 63.73 -3.35 -1.54
C ASP A 116 62.42 -3.28 -2.33
N GLY A 117 62.48 -2.63 -3.51
CA GLY A 117 61.40 -2.62 -4.50
C GLY A 117 61.73 -3.47 -5.73
N THR A 118 62.64 -4.45 -5.61
CA THR A 118 63.16 -5.22 -6.74
C THR A 118 62.04 -5.96 -7.48
N THR A 119 61.12 -6.61 -6.76
CA THR A 119 59.98 -7.31 -7.35
C THR A 119 58.95 -6.38 -7.98
N ILE A 120 58.75 -5.17 -7.43
CA ILE A 120 57.85 -4.16 -8.00
C ILE A 120 58.39 -3.62 -9.33
N TRP A 121 59.68 -3.27 -9.37
CA TRP A 121 60.31 -2.77 -10.61
C TRP A 121 60.41 -3.86 -11.68
N ALA A 122 60.71 -5.10 -11.27
CA ALA A 122 60.68 -6.26 -12.16
C ALA A 122 59.28 -6.48 -12.74
N ALA A 123 58.24 -6.38 -11.91
CA ALA A 123 56.85 -6.47 -12.34
C ALA A 123 56.43 -5.33 -13.28
N ALA A 124 56.76 -4.08 -12.95
CA ALA A 124 56.43 -2.91 -13.76
C ALA A 124 57.06 -2.96 -15.17
N THR A 125 58.27 -3.53 -15.27
CA THR A 125 58.96 -3.76 -16.56
C THR A 125 58.56 -5.06 -17.26
N SER A 126 57.67 -5.84 -16.65
CA SER A 126 57.20 -7.15 -17.14
C SER A 126 55.74 -7.17 -17.61
N GLY A 127 54.97 -6.12 -17.33
CA GLY A 127 53.58 -5.97 -17.76
C GLY A 127 52.56 -6.06 -16.62
N ARG A 128 51.28 -5.80 -16.92
CA ARG A 128 50.21 -5.68 -15.91
C ARG A 128 49.97 -6.97 -15.13
N GLY A 129 50.04 -8.13 -15.79
CA GLY A 129 49.90 -9.43 -15.12
C GLY A 129 50.99 -9.67 -14.07
N ALA A 130 52.21 -9.17 -14.31
CA ALA A 130 53.31 -9.26 -13.35
C ALA A 130 53.14 -8.32 -12.15
N VAL A 131 52.54 -7.14 -12.36
CA VAL A 131 52.18 -6.21 -11.27
C VAL A 131 51.12 -6.84 -10.37
N ALA A 132 50.10 -7.47 -10.97
CA ALA A 132 49.08 -8.18 -10.22
C ALA A 132 49.70 -9.32 -9.37
N THR A 133 50.61 -10.12 -9.92
CA THR A 133 51.26 -11.22 -9.15
C THR A 133 52.17 -10.70 -8.03
N HIS A 134 52.76 -9.52 -8.17
CA HIS A 134 53.41 -8.85 -7.05
C HIS A 134 52.41 -8.44 -5.96
N LEU A 135 51.22 -7.93 -6.33
CA LEU A 135 50.16 -7.62 -5.36
C LEU A 135 49.69 -8.87 -4.62
N LEU A 136 49.62 -10.03 -5.29
CA LEU A 136 49.37 -11.31 -4.66
C LEU A 136 50.49 -11.68 -3.67
N ALA A 137 51.76 -11.52 -4.06
CA ALA A 137 52.89 -11.79 -3.16
C ALA A 137 52.81 -10.95 -1.88
N CYS A 138 52.35 -9.70 -1.98
CA CYS A 138 52.10 -8.85 -0.82
C CYS A 138 50.96 -9.39 0.09
N MET A 139 49.87 -9.91 -0.49
CA MET A 139 48.79 -10.51 0.30
C MET A 139 49.25 -11.79 1.01
N LEU A 140 49.97 -12.66 0.30
CA LEU A 140 50.50 -13.91 0.87
C LEU A 140 51.52 -13.62 1.99
N ALA A 141 52.44 -12.67 1.76
CA ALA A 141 53.44 -12.28 2.76
C ALA A 141 52.86 -11.59 4.00
N ARG A 142 51.68 -10.97 3.87
CA ARG A 142 50.96 -10.36 5.01
C ARG A 142 50.23 -11.38 5.85
N MET A 143 49.72 -12.46 5.24
CA MET A 143 48.88 -13.45 5.90
C MET A 143 49.64 -14.67 6.43
N TRP A 144 50.74 -15.08 5.78
CA TRP A 144 51.50 -16.28 6.15
C TRP A 144 52.99 -16.03 6.33
N ASP A 145 53.63 -16.91 7.10
CA ASP A 145 55.08 -16.95 7.26
C ASP A 145 55.77 -17.39 5.97
N ALA A 146 57.07 -17.08 5.85
CA ALA A 146 57.81 -17.26 4.59
C ALA A 146 57.77 -18.70 4.05
N SER A 147 57.91 -19.71 4.91
CA SER A 147 57.86 -21.12 4.49
C SER A 147 56.48 -21.55 4.01
N GLU A 148 55.43 -21.07 4.66
CA GLU A 148 54.04 -21.37 4.31
C GLU A 148 53.64 -20.68 3.01
N ALA A 149 53.95 -19.39 2.86
CA ALA A 149 53.69 -18.61 1.64
C ALA A 149 54.38 -19.21 0.41
N VAL A 150 55.63 -19.67 0.54
CA VAL A 150 56.34 -20.37 -0.55
C VAL A 150 55.66 -21.68 -0.92
N SER A 151 55.15 -22.42 0.07
CA SER A 151 54.45 -23.69 -0.18
C SER A 151 53.11 -23.47 -0.88
N ILE A 152 52.39 -22.39 -0.53
CA ILE A 152 51.19 -21.93 -1.24
C ILE A 152 51.53 -21.52 -2.68
N TRP A 153 52.63 -20.78 -2.88
CA TRP A 153 53.12 -20.41 -4.22
C TRP A 153 53.39 -21.64 -5.11
N GLU A 154 54.07 -22.65 -4.57
CA GLU A 154 54.30 -23.92 -5.30
C GLU A 154 52.98 -24.58 -5.69
N GLN A 155 52.06 -24.69 -4.73
CA GLN A 155 50.75 -25.32 -4.96
C GLN A 155 49.92 -24.58 -6.03
N ILE A 156 49.84 -23.24 -6.00
CA ILE A 156 49.04 -22.48 -6.97
C ILE A 156 49.69 -22.47 -8.36
N VAL A 157 51.02 -22.47 -8.44
CA VAL A 157 51.74 -22.54 -9.71
C VAL A 157 51.55 -23.91 -10.35
N ASP A 158 51.67 -24.99 -9.57
CA ASP A 158 51.49 -26.36 -10.06
C ASP A 158 50.06 -26.61 -10.52
N GLN A 159 49.06 -26.13 -9.75
CA GLN A 159 47.66 -26.26 -10.12
C GLN A 159 47.35 -25.48 -11.41
N ARG A 160 47.90 -24.26 -11.56
CA ARG A 160 47.69 -23.46 -12.78
C ARG A 160 48.37 -24.05 -14.01
N LYS A 161 49.55 -24.67 -13.84
CA LYS A 161 50.21 -25.42 -14.92
C LYS A 161 49.39 -26.63 -15.36
N LYS A 162 48.82 -27.39 -14.41
CA LYS A 162 47.92 -28.50 -14.70
C LYS A 162 46.69 -28.03 -15.46
N GLU A 163 46.07 -26.92 -15.05
CA GLU A 163 44.98 -26.31 -15.81
C GLU A 163 45.42 -26.06 -17.23
N LEU A 164 46.51 -25.33 -17.48
CA LEU A 164 46.94 -25.01 -18.85
C LEU A 164 47.31 -26.24 -19.70
N SER A 165 47.69 -27.36 -19.09
CA SER A 165 48.04 -28.60 -19.81
C SER A 165 46.85 -29.43 -20.29
N VAL A 166 45.63 -29.20 -19.75
CA VAL A 166 44.43 -30.02 -20.00
C VAL A 166 43.51 -29.43 -21.09
N TRP A 167 43.78 -28.23 -21.60
CA TRP A 167 42.84 -27.51 -22.49
C TRP A 167 43.01 -27.94 -23.97
N ASN A 168 41.90 -28.31 -24.61
CA ASN A 168 41.80 -28.85 -25.97
C ASN A 168 41.66 -27.76 -27.07
N GLU A 169 41.94 -28.18 -28.31
CA GLU A 169 42.19 -27.48 -29.59
C GLU A 169 41.23 -26.37 -30.10
N SER A 170 40.19 -25.96 -29.36
CA SER A 170 39.16 -25.04 -29.89
C SER A 170 39.20 -23.59 -29.39
N ASP A 171 40.02 -23.24 -28.40
CA ASP A 171 40.13 -21.88 -27.87
C ASP A 171 41.47 -21.20 -28.20
N ALA A 172 41.42 -19.94 -28.63
CA ALA A 172 42.59 -19.13 -28.98
C ALA A 172 43.42 -18.73 -27.73
N ILE A 173 44.23 -19.65 -27.22
CA ILE A 173 45.18 -19.36 -26.14
C ILE A 173 46.34 -18.50 -26.68
N PRO A 174 46.70 -17.37 -26.04
CA PRO A 174 47.92 -16.65 -26.37
C PRO A 174 49.13 -17.59 -26.29
N LEU A 175 49.89 -17.69 -27.39
CA LEU A 175 51.07 -18.57 -27.54
C LEU A 175 52.04 -18.50 -26.34
N GLN A 176 52.10 -17.35 -25.67
CA GLN A 176 52.93 -17.07 -24.50
C GLN A 176 52.49 -17.86 -23.26
N SER A 177 51.19 -18.08 -23.04
CA SER A 177 50.67 -18.84 -21.90
C SER A 177 50.93 -20.35 -22.05
N LEU A 178 50.85 -20.90 -23.27
CA LEU A 178 51.23 -22.29 -23.55
C LEU A 178 52.74 -22.52 -23.39
N ALA A 179 53.57 -21.60 -23.90
CA ALA A 179 55.01 -21.63 -23.67
C ALA A 179 55.36 -21.58 -22.17
N THR A 180 54.59 -20.81 -21.37
CA THR A 180 54.79 -20.70 -19.91
C THR A 180 54.49 -21.98 -19.14
N ALA A 181 53.50 -22.77 -19.57
CA ALA A 181 53.15 -24.05 -18.94
C ALA A 181 54.32 -25.03 -18.94
N HIS A 182 55.17 -24.96 -19.96
CA HIS A 182 56.38 -25.79 -20.10
C HIS A 182 57.63 -25.21 -19.42
N LEU A 183 57.59 -23.99 -18.88
CA LEU A 183 58.72 -23.36 -18.20
C LEU A 183 58.83 -23.79 -16.72
N THR A 184 60.05 -24.07 -16.28
CA THR A 184 60.37 -24.38 -14.88
C THR A 184 60.48 -23.10 -14.04
N LEU A 185 59.79 -23.09 -12.90
CA LEU A 185 59.92 -22.11 -11.81
C LEU A 185 60.41 -22.88 -10.60
N THR A 186 61.55 -22.49 -10.03
CA THR A 186 62.12 -23.20 -8.87
C THR A 186 61.54 -22.65 -7.58
N ARG A 187 61.50 -23.49 -6.54
CA ARG A 187 61.15 -23.08 -5.18
C ARG A 187 61.97 -21.91 -4.67
N GLU A 188 63.26 -21.89 -5.01
CA GLU A 188 64.20 -20.81 -4.67
C GLU A 188 63.79 -19.48 -5.32
N GLN A 189 63.36 -19.49 -6.59
CA GLN A 189 62.87 -18.29 -7.27
C GLN A 189 61.57 -17.75 -6.65
N LEU A 190 60.69 -18.63 -6.17
CA LEU A 190 59.47 -18.24 -5.45
C LEU A 190 59.80 -17.69 -4.05
N ALA A 191 60.79 -18.28 -3.37
CA ALA A 191 61.28 -17.80 -2.08
C ALA A 191 61.92 -16.40 -2.20
N ASP A 192 62.75 -16.16 -3.22
CA ASP A 192 63.32 -14.82 -3.48
C ASP A 192 62.25 -13.78 -3.80
N TRP A 193 61.21 -14.19 -4.55
CA TRP A 193 60.06 -13.33 -4.87
C TRP A 193 59.27 -12.94 -3.63
N ASP A 194 58.93 -13.90 -2.76
CA ASP A 194 58.26 -13.64 -1.48
C ASP A 194 59.13 -12.82 -0.52
N ALA A 195 60.42 -13.13 -0.42
CA ALA A 195 61.34 -12.45 0.47
C ALA A 195 61.45 -10.95 0.15
N SER A 196 61.52 -10.61 -1.14
CA SER A 196 61.56 -9.21 -1.58
C SER A 196 60.21 -8.50 -1.38
N ALA A 197 59.07 -9.17 -1.62
CA ALA A 197 57.74 -8.62 -1.30
C ALA A 197 57.58 -8.35 0.21
N ARG A 198 58.07 -9.24 1.06
CA ARG A 198 58.05 -9.10 2.52
C ARG A 198 58.97 -8.00 3.01
N ALA A 199 60.16 -7.86 2.41
CA ALA A 199 61.07 -6.74 2.69
C ALA A 199 60.42 -5.40 2.31
N TRP A 200 59.72 -5.35 1.17
CA TRP A 200 58.92 -4.19 0.77
C TRP A 200 57.83 -3.85 1.78
N LEU A 201 57.01 -4.84 2.19
CA LEU A 201 55.91 -4.61 3.14
C LEU A 201 56.40 -4.01 4.47
N ARG A 202 57.53 -4.48 5.00
CA ARG A 202 58.12 -3.93 6.23
C ARG A 202 58.52 -2.46 6.07
N ALA A 203 59.09 -2.09 4.93
CA ALA A 203 59.44 -0.71 4.64
C ALA A 203 58.19 0.15 4.44
N ALA A 204 57.18 -0.36 3.73
CA ALA A 204 55.92 0.33 3.50
C ALA A 204 55.13 0.55 4.80
N ASP A 205 55.12 -0.44 5.72
CA ASP A 205 54.52 -0.33 7.04
C ASP A 205 55.18 0.78 7.87
N GLU A 206 56.51 0.89 7.83
CA GLU A 206 57.23 1.94 8.55
C GLU A 206 56.99 3.33 7.92
N ALA A 207 56.92 3.41 6.59
CA ALA A 207 56.62 4.66 5.89
C ALA A 207 55.18 5.16 6.16
N LYS A 208 54.22 4.25 6.33
CA LYS A 208 52.79 4.54 6.55
C LYS A 208 52.31 4.12 7.93
N LYS A 209 53.21 4.13 8.91
CA LYS A 209 53.01 3.60 10.27
C LYS A 209 51.73 4.03 10.97
N LEU A 210 51.31 5.29 10.82
CA LEU A 210 50.10 5.80 11.46
C LEU A 210 48.82 5.20 10.85
N SER A 211 48.63 5.37 9.53
CA SER A 211 47.49 4.83 8.79
C SER A 211 47.43 3.30 8.88
N GLN A 212 48.60 2.65 8.82
CA GLN A 212 48.72 1.20 8.94
C GLN A 212 48.31 0.71 10.33
N LYS A 213 48.81 1.32 11.41
CA LYS A 213 48.39 0.97 12.78
C LYS A 213 46.89 1.17 12.98
N GLN A 214 46.34 2.26 12.46
CA GLN A 214 44.91 2.55 12.55
C GLN A 214 44.06 1.48 11.83
N LEU A 215 44.45 1.08 10.63
CA LEU A 215 43.79 0.00 9.89
C LEU A 215 43.91 -1.34 10.62
N MET A 216 45.10 -1.68 11.12
CA MET A 216 45.33 -2.95 11.82
C MET A 216 44.54 -3.05 13.14
N LEU A 217 44.36 -1.95 13.87
CA LEU A 217 43.47 -1.91 15.04
C LEU A 217 42.02 -2.21 14.67
N ILE A 218 41.57 -1.78 13.50
CA ILE A 218 40.21 -2.10 13.01
C ILE A 218 40.13 -3.59 12.63
N ILE A 219 41.10 -4.09 11.87
CA ILE A 219 41.13 -5.49 11.42
C ILE A 219 41.16 -6.45 12.62
N GLN A 220 41.97 -6.16 13.66
CA GLN A 220 42.07 -7.00 14.85
C GLN A 220 40.78 -7.08 15.68
N ASN A 221 39.96 -6.03 15.63
CA ASN A 221 38.68 -5.98 16.33
C ASN A 221 37.53 -6.67 15.54
N LEU A 222 37.78 -7.09 14.29
CA LEU A 222 36.79 -7.70 13.42
C LEU A 222 37.09 -9.20 13.22
N THR A 223 36.15 -10.08 13.59
CA THR A 223 36.27 -11.53 13.36
C THR A 223 35.70 -11.91 11.98
N ILE A 224 36.30 -11.42 10.90
CA ILE A 224 35.86 -11.72 9.52
C ILE A 224 36.85 -12.69 8.86
N PRO A 225 36.44 -13.89 8.42
CA PRO A 225 37.30 -14.80 7.68
C PRO A 225 37.63 -14.24 6.27
N VAL A 226 38.85 -14.51 5.79
CA VAL A 226 39.32 -14.11 4.44
C VAL A 226 38.72 -14.98 3.34
N ASN A 227 38.47 -16.25 3.63
CA ASN A 227 37.66 -17.13 2.78
C ASN A 227 37.14 -18.32 3.63
N LYS A 228 36.07 -18.96 3.18
CA LYS A 228 35.49 -20.19 3.73
C LYS A 228 35.82 -21.44 2.89
N ASP A 229 36.39 -21.25 1.70
CA ASP A 229 36.75 -22.35 0.79
C ASP A 229 37.89 -23.21 1.36
N MET A 230 37.73 -24.54 1.29
CA MET A 230 38.72 -25.52 1.77
C MET A 230 39.84 -25.80 0.77
N ASP A 231 39.67 -25.42 -0.51
CA ASP A 231 40.70 -25.58 -1.55
C ASP A 231 41.62 -24.34 -1.59
N VAL A 232 42.93 -24.58 -1.44
CA VAL A 232 43.93 -23.50 -1.35
C VAL A 232 43.97 -22.66 -2.63
N TYR A 233 43.91 -23.29 -3.80
CA TYR A 233 44.04 -22.59 -5.07
C TYR A 233 42.81 -21.74 -5.37
N ALA A 234 41.60 -22.31 -5.29
CA ALA A 234 40.35 -21.58 -5.46
C ALA A 234 40.24 -20.45 -4.43
N SER A 235 40.65 -20.73 -3.18
CA SER A 235 40.57 -19.76 -2.10
C SER A 235 41.46 -18.53 -2.34
N VAL A 236 42.72 -18.75 -2.73
CA VAL A 236 43.68 -17.69 -3.04
C VAL A 236 43.24 -16.91 -4.28
N MET A 237 42.82 -17.58 -5.35
CA MET A 237 42.38 -16.92 -6.58
C MET A 237 41.12 -16.05 -6.36
N GLN A 238 40.17 -16.54 -5.56
CA GLN A 238 38.96 -15.79 -5.21
C GLN A 238 39.27 -14.58 -4.35
N ALA A 239 40.10 -14.73 -3.31
CA ALA A 239 40.49 -13.65 -2.43
C ALA A 239 41.25 -12.55 -3.19
N TRP A 240 42.18 -12.95 -4.07
CA TRP A 240 42.97 -12.04 -4.88
C TRP A 240 42.12 -11.25 -5.89
N ASN A 241 41.24 -11.92 -6.64
CA ASN A 241 40.36 -11.25 -7.59
C ASN A 241 39.37 -10.31 -6.91
N THR A 242 38.78 -10.74 -5.78
CA THR A 242 37.86 -9.91 -5.00
C THR A 242 38.56 -8.65 -4.48
N ALA A 243 39.74 -8.79 -3.89
CA ALA A 243 40.51 -7.65 -3.40
C ALA A 243 40.86 -6.67 -4.53
N MET A 244 41.30 -7.17 -5.70
CA MET A 244 41.66 -6.30 -6.83
C MET A 244 40.46 -5.52 -7.36
N ILE A 245 39.33 -6.17 -7.62
CA ILE A 245 38.12 -5.51 -8.15
C ILE A 245 37.58 -4.47 -7.17
N THR A 246 37.51 -4.81 -5.88
CA THR A 246 36.97 -3.89 -4.87
C THR A 246 37.89 -2.69 -4.67
N MET A 247 39.21 -2.88 -4.66
CA MET A 247 40.16 -1.77 -4.53
C MET A 247 40.19 -0.86 -5.75
N ASP A 248 40.05 -1.41 -6.95
CA ASP A 248 39.94 -0.62 -8.19
C ASP A 248 38.73 0.33 -8.12
N LYS A 249 37.57 -0.20 -7.71
CA LYS A 249 36.33 0.59 -7.51
C LYS A 249 36.45 1.64 -6.41
N LEU A 250 37.16 1.33 -5.32
CA LEU A 250 37.39 2.28 -4.23
C LEU A 250 38.26 3.46 -4.68
N VAL A 251 39.32 3.18 -5.43
CA VAL A 251 40.17 4.23 -6.02
C VAL A 251 39.35 5.14 -6.95
N GLU A 252 38.40 4.58 -7.70
CA GLU A 252 37.50 5.34 -8.59
C GLU A 252 36.45 6.19 -7.85
N GLY A 253 36.24 5.95 -6.55
CA GLY A 253 35.29 6.69 -5.73
C GLY A 253 33.94 6.01 -5.55
N SER A 254 33.83 4.72 -5.92
CA SER A 254 32.65 3.92 -5.63
C SER A 254 32.76 3.33 -4.24
N SER A 255 31.98 3.84 -3.28
CA SER A 255 31.89 3.27 -1.92
C SER A 255 31.55 1.77 -1.94
N GLN A 256 32.16 0.97 -1.07
CA GLN A 256 32.00 -0.49 -1.03
C GLN A 256 31.61 -0.97 0.36
N SER A 257 30.61 -1.86 0.44
CA SER A 257 30.32 -2.64 1.65
C SER A 257 31.19 -3.89 1.66
N VAL A 258 32.08 -4.02 2.65
CA VAL A 258 33.02 -5.13 2.75
C VAL A 258 32.54 -6.13 3.80
N GLN A 259 32.24 -7.34 3.34
CA GLN A 259 31.81 -8.47 4.18
C GLN A 259 32.85 -9.60 4.23
N ASN A 260 33.84 -9.58 3.33
CA ASN A 260 34.91 -10.58 3.22
C ASN A 260 36.26 -9.98 3.66
N GLY A 261 37.02 -10.72 4.47
CA GLY A 261 38.35 -10.34 4.94
C GLY A 261 39.41 -10.16 3.84
N ALA A 262 39.19 -10.66 2.63
CA ALA A 262 40.10 -10.51 1.50
C ALA A 262 40.37 -9.06 1.12
N VAL A 263 39.36 -8.20 1.18
CA VAL A 263 39.52 -6.77 0.87
C VAL A 263 40.31 -6.07 1.98
N LEU A 264 40.07 -6.44 3.25
CA LEU A 264 40.85 -5.92 4.39
C LEU A 264 42.32 -6.34 4.30
N LEU A 265 42.59 -7.58 3.87
CA LEU A 265 43.93 -8.06 3.58
C LEU A 265 44.58 -7.24 2.47
N GLY A 266 43.87 -7.01 1.36
CA GLY A 266 44.34 -6.16 0.26
C GLY A 266 44.67 -4.73 0.69
N LEU A 267 43.79 -4.09 1.47
CA LEU A 267 44.02 -2.76 2.06
C LEU A 267 45.31 -2.71 2.87
N SER A 268 45.51 -3.69 3.76
CA SER A 268 46.70 -3.77 4.60
C SER A 268 47.97 -4.08 3.80
N ALA A 269 47.88 -4.86 2.71
CA ALA A 269 49.02 -5.28 1.91
C ALA A 269 49.46 -4.20 0.91
N TRP A 270 48.53 -3.44 0.34
CA TRP A 270 48.82 -2.51 -0.76
C TRP A 270 48.98 -1.06 -0.31
N HIS A 271 48.78 -0.77 0.98
CA HIS A 271 49.01 0.55 1.59
C HIS A 271 48.19 1.67 0.94
N LEU A 272 46.95 1.33 0.60
CA LEU A 272 45.90 2.24 0.12
C LEU A 272 44.83 2.31 1.21
N TYR A 273 44.51 3.52 1.65
CA TYR A 273 43.90 3.80 2.95
C TYR A 273 42.58 4.59 2.81
N PRO A 274 41.47 3.93 2.39
CA PRO A 274 40.18 4.59 2.25
C PRO A 274 39.62 4.98 3.61
N ASP A 275 38.70 5.94 3.61
CA ASP A 275 37.92 6.24 4.80
C ASP A 275 36.99 5.04 5.12
N LEU A 276 36.91 4.67 6.41
CA LEU A 276 36.20 3.47 6.87
C LEU A 276 35.05 3.84 7.81
N ILE A 277 33.90 3.19 7.63
CA ILE A 277 32.75 3.23 8.54
C ILE A 277 32.59 1.83 9.14
N VAL A 278 32.86 1.69 10.43
CA VAL A 278 32.71 0.42 11.15
C VAL A 278 31.38 0.42 11.89
N LEU A 279 30.45 -0.43 11.45
CA LEU A 279 29.13 -0.68 12.01
C LEU A 279 29.22 -1.80 13.06
N GLY A 280 29.61 -1.47 14.28
CA GLY A 280 29.49 -2.36 15.45
C GLY A 280 28.36 -1.94 16.38
N ASN A 281 28.45 -2.27 17.68
CA ASN A 281 27.55 -1.74 18.72
C ASN A 281 27.51 -0.19 18.74
N VAL A 282 28.61 0.43 18.30
CA VAL A 282 28.72 1.87 18.05
C VAL A 282 29.27 2.05 16.64
N THR A 283 28.70 2.97 15.86
CA THR A 283 29.24 3.32 14.55
C THR A 283 30.49 4.18 14.70
N VAL A 284 31.62 3.69 14.20
CA VAL A 284 32.92 4.40 14.26
C VAL A 284 33.33 4.84 12.85
N ASN A 285 33.47 6.14 12.65
CA ASN A 285 33.98 6.72 11.41
C ASN A 285 35.47 6.98 11.51
N THR A 286 36.27 6.22 10.77
CA THR A 286 37.72 6.36 10.69
C THR A 286 38.08 7.07 9.39
N ARG A 287 38.48 8.35 9.49
CA ARG A 287 38.95 9.12 8.33
C ARG A 287 40.47 8.98 8.19
N GLN A 288 40.92 8.32 7.13
CA GLN A 288 42.32 8.15 6.78
C GLN A 288 42.81 9.20 5.78
N LYS A 289 41.89 9.80 4.98
CA LYS A 289 42.16 10.91 4.04
C LYS A 289 43.33 10.65 3.09
N ASP A 290 43.38 9.46 2.51
CA ASP A 290 44.39 9.12 1.52
C ASP A 290 44.18 9.89 0.20
N SER A 291 45.20 10.61 -0.27
CA SER A 291 45.16 11.38 -1.51
C SER A 291 45.06 10.54 -2.78
N LEU A 292 45.39 9.25 -2.69
CA LEU A 292 45.34 8.31 -3.83
C LEU A 292 43.98 7.65 -3.99
N ILE A 293 43.04 7.91 -3.08
CA ILE A 293 41.69 7.39 -3.10
C ILE A 293 40.72 8.56 -3.24
N ASN A 294 39.78 8.44 -4.15
CA ASN A 294 38.73 9.43 -4.29
C ASN A 294 37.93 9.54 -2.97
N PRO A 295 37.67 10.74 -2.42
CA PRO A 295 36.95 10.91 -1.16
C PRO A 295 35.57 10.23 -1.09
N SER A 296 34.95 9.93 -2.23
CA SER A 296 33.69 9.19 -2.34
C SER A 296 33.84 7.66 -2.18
N GLY A 297 35.08 7.15 -2.21
CA GLY A 297 35.43 5.74 -2.04
C GLY A 297 35.53 5.34 -0.57
N ILE A 298 34.38 5.22 0.10
CA ILE A 298 34.29 4.86 1.53
C ILE A 298 34.05 3.36 1.68
N VAL A 299 34.71 2.73 2.66
CA VAL A 299 34.53 1.32 3.02
C VAL A 299 33.60 1.20 4.22
N THR A 300 32.49 0.48 4.08
CA THR A 300 31.57 0.18 5.18
C THR A 300 31.75 -1.27 5.65
N LEU A 301 31.95 -1.48 6.95
CA LEU A 301 32.18 -2.79 7.60
C LEU A 301 31.06 -3.04 8.62
N GLY A 302 30.50 -4.25 8.73
CA GLY A 302 29.67 -4.63 9.89
C GLY A 302 28.17 -4.92 9.68
N LEU A 303 27.72 -5.29 8.48
CA LEU A 303 26.39 -5.88 8.30
C LEU A 303 26.45 -7.40 8.49
N GLN A 304 26.22 -7.87 9.71
CA GLN A 304 25.95 -9.29 9.96
C GLN A 304 24.50 -9.57 9.55
N GLY A 305 24.33 -10.05 8.32
CA GLY A 305 23.05 -10.51 7.77
C GLY A 305 23.28 -11.78 6.96
N ILE A 306 22.56 -12.83 7.33
CA ILE A 306 22.48 -14.19 6.75
C ILE A 306 22.84 -14.23 5.26
N GLU A 307 23.91 -14.94 4.90
CA GLU A 307 24.26 -15.26 3.50
C GLU A 307 23.35 -16.38 2.97
N PRO A 308 22.65 -16.22 1.83
CA PRO A 308 22.22 -17.34 1.01
C PRO A 308 23.41 -17.87 0.20
N GLU A 309 23.61 -19.19 0.23
CA GLU A 309 24.81 -19.96 -0.19
C GLU A 309 25.31 -19.79 -1.65
N ASN A 310 24.86 -18.81 -2.43
CA ASN A 310 25.36 -18.56 -3.78
C ASN A 310 25.27 -17.09 -4.21
N SER A 311 26.05 -16.21 -3.58
CA SER A 311 26.08 -14.79 -3.97
C SER A 311 27.50 -14.27 -4.22
N ARG A 312 27.95 -14.32 -5.48
CA ARG A 312 29.06 -13.49 -5.97
C ARG A 312 28.48 -12.15 -6.43
N GLY A 313 28.55 -11.10 -5.61
CA GLY A 313 28.05 -9.78 -5.96
C GLY A 313 28.51 -8.68 -5.02
N VAL A 314 28.64 -7.45 -5.55
CA VAL A 314 28.91 -6.23 -4.76
C VAL A 314 27.61 -5.77 -4.11
N TYR A 315 27.60 -5.67 -2.79
CA TYR A 315 26.47 -5.16 -2.03
C TYR A 315 26.63 -3.66 -1.76
N TRP A 316 25.59 -2.90 -2.09
CA TRP A 316 25.45 -1.52 -1.67
C TRP A 316 24.83 -1.51 -0.28
N SER A 317 25.53 -0.94 0.70
CA SER A 317 24.92 -0.64 1.98
C SER A 317 25.20 0.80 2.38
N LEU A 318 24.13 1.53 2.63
CA LEU A 318 24.14 2.92 3.06
C LEU A 318 23.69 2.93 4.52
N PRO A 319 24.57 3.23 5.49
CA PRO A 319 24.14 3.51 6.84
C PRO A 319 23.31 4.81 6.79
N LEU A 320 21.99 4.71 6.98
CA LEU A 320 21.06 5.85 6.93
C LEU A 320 21.49 7.03 7.82
N ALA A 321 22.28 6.78 8.86
CA ALA A 321 22.84 7.80 9.75
C ALA A 321 23.90 8.72 9.11
N HIS A 322 24.45 8.37 7.94
CA HIS A 322 25.56 9.09 7.30
C HIS A 322 25.20 9.79 5.99
N VAL A 323 23.90 9.94 5.68
CA VAL A 323 23.36 10.78 4.58
C VAL A 323 23.51 12.29 4.90
N ARG A 324 24.69 12.71 5.37
CA ARG A 324 25.03 14.11 5.67
C ARG A 324 25.39 14.92 4.41
N TYR A 325 25.51 14.28 3.25
CA TYR A 325 25.87 14.96 2.00
C TYR A 325 24.69 15.63 1.27
N TYR A 326 23.44 15.47 1.73
CA TYR A 326 22.26 16.08 1.11
C TYR A 326 21.42 16.90 2.11
N GLY A 327 22.04 17.91 2.72
CA GLY A 327 21.48 19.04 3.49
C GLY A 327 20.58 18.75 4.72
N ASP A 328 19.98 19.81 5.28
CA ASP A 328 19.57 19.85 6.69
C ASP A 328 18.56 18.77 7.14
N PRO A 329 18.82 18.11 8.29
CA PRO A 329 17.98 17.04 8.82
C PRO A 329 16.74 17.56 9.56
N VAL A 330 15.59 16.94 9.30
CA VAL A 330 14.41 17.03 10.17
C VAL A 330 14.58 15.98 11.28
N VAL A 331 14.61 16.42 12.54
CA VAL A 331 14.71 15.55 13.71
C VAL A 331 13.41 14.75 13.84
N SER A 332 13.51 13.41 13.81
CA SER A 332 12.41 12.52 14.18
C SER A 332 12.87 11.51 15.23
N GLU A 333 12.21 11.47 16.37
CA GLU A 333 12.41 10.44 17.39
C GLU A 333 11.72 9.13 16.95
N GLY A 334 12.51 8.08 16.70
CA GLY A 334 12.01 6.73 16.45
C GLY A 334 12.11 5.86 17.70
N CYS A 335 10.98 5.54 18.33
CA CYS A 335 10.90 4.48 19.35
C CYS A 335 10.77 3.13 18.65
N VAL A 336 11.29 2.04 19.24
CA VAL A 336 11.03 0.64 18.83
C VAL A 336 9.56 0.31 19.12
N GLN A 337 8.66 0.89 18.35
CA GLN A 337 7.26 0.52 18.26
C GLN A 337 7.07 0.00 16.83
N THR A 338 6.36 -1.11 16.67
CA THR A 338 5.99 -1.64 15.37
C THR A 338 5.35 -0.51 14.56
N SER A 339 6.06 0.00 13.56
CA SER A 339 5.61 1.12 12.72
C SER A 339 4.47 0.72 11.79
N ARG A 340 4.09 -0.57 11.81
CA ARG A 340 3.04 -1.15 10.97
C ARG A 340 1.97 -1.85 11.81
N ILE A 341 0.74 -1.82 11.32
CA ILE A 341 -0.46 -2.38 11.94
C ILE A 341 -1.26 -3.25 10.95
N SER A 342 -2.02 -4.22 11.45
CA SER A 342 -2.96 -5.00 10.64
C SER A 342 -4.31 -4.28 10.47
N VAL A 343 -5.18 -4.82 9.61
CA VAL A 343 -6.57 -4.32 9.44
C VAL A 343 -7.37 -4.43 10.73
N ASP A 344 -7.20 -5.53 11.47
CA ASP A 344 -7.89 -5.71 12.74
C ASP A 344 -7.41 -4.69 13.79
N ASP A 345 -6.11 -4.39 13.81
CA ASP A 345 -5.54 -3.37 14.69
C ASP A 345 -6.06 -1.97 14.33
N LEU A 346 -6.22 -1.68 13.04
CA LEU A 346 -6.82 -0.43 12.55
C LEU A 346 -8.26 -0.28 13.06
N TRP A 347 -9.04 -1.35 13.06
CA TRP A 347 -10.40 -1.32 13.61
C TRP A 347 -10.43 -1.12 15.13
N GLN A 348 -9.46 -1.67 15.88
CA GLN A 348 -9.32 -1.36 17.30
C GLN A 348 -8.96 0.12 17.55
N ILE A 349 -8.09 0.70 16.72
CA ILE A 349 -7.78 2.14 16.79
C ILE A 349 -8.99 2.99 16.41
N THR A 350 -9.76 2.56 15.40
CA THR A 350 -10.98 3.25 14.92
C THR A 350 -12.05 3.25 16.01
N LEU A 351 -12.22 2.11 16.71
CA LEU A 351 -13.10 1.99 17.87
C LEU A 351 -12.70 2.98 18.98
N GLY A 352 -11.40 3.10 19.27
CA GLY A 352 -10.89 4.06 20.25
C GLY A 352 -11.11 5.51 19.83
N SER A 353 -10.97 5.80 18.53
CA SER A 353 -11.25 7.11 17.94
C SER A 353 -12.73 7.50 18.11
N LEU A 354 -13.62 6.54 17.87
CA LEU A 354 -15.07 6.71 18.03
C LEU A 354 -15.45 6.97 19.49
N PHE A 355 -14.86 6.23 20.44
CA PHE A 355 -15.10 6.45 21.87
C PHE A 355 -14.60 7.81 22.36
N ALA A 356 -13.50 8.32 21.82
CA ALA A 356 -13.07 9.68 22.11
C ALA A 356 -14.05 10.74 21.59
N LEU A 357 -14.63 10.53 20.39
CA LEU A 357 -15.68 11.42 19.86
C LEU A 357 -16.94 11.42 20.75
N TRP A 358 -17.29 10.28 21.34
CA TRP A 358 -18.40 10.16 22.29
C TRP A 358 -18.07 10.61 23.72
N GLY A 359 -16.85 11.13 23.98
CA GLY A 359 -16.44 11.57 25.30
C GLY A 359 -16.36 10.46 26.36
N GLN A 360 -16.23 9.19 25.95
CA GLN A 360 -16.25 8.04 26.86
C GLN A 360 -14.93 7.93 27.63
N ALA A 361 -15.02 7.95 28.96
CA ALA A 361 -13.88 7.72 29.84
C ALA A 361 -13.38 6.27 29.74
N SER A 362 -12.11 6.04 30.09
CA SER A 362 -11.48 4.72 30.02
C SER A 362 -12.14 3.65 30.92
N SER A 363 -12.96 4.07 31.90
CA SER A 363 -13.71 3.20 32.79
C SER A 363 -14.98 2.61 32.16
N ILE A 364 -15.51 3.22 31.09
CA ILE A 364 -16.81 2.87 30.47
C ILE A 364 -16.61 2.20 29.08
N LEU A 365 -15.37 1.78 28.78
CA LEU A 365 -15.03 1.21 27.47
C LEU A 365 -15.71 -0.13 27.22
N ASN A 366 -15.93 -0.93 28.26
CA ASN A 366 -16.58 -2.23 28.15
C ASN A 366 -18.06 -2.07 27.79
N GLU A 367 -18.75 -1.12 28.42
CA GLU A 367 -20.15 -0.80 28.19
C GLU A 367 -20.35 -0.22 26.79
N ALA A 368 -19.47 0.67 26.35
CA ALA A 368 -19.51 1.22 24.99
C ALA A 368 -19.24 0.15 23.91
N ALA A 369 -18.31 -0.78 24.15
CA ALA A 369 -18.07 -1.92 23.26
C ALA A 369 -19.27 -2.90 23.26
N HIS A 370 -19.91 -3.10 24.41
CA HIS A 370 -21.10 -3.91 24.53
C HIS A 370 -22.28 -3.31 23.76
N LEU A 371 -22.46 -1.98 23.85
CA LEU A 371 -23.48 -1.25 23.08
C LEU A 371 -23.33 -1.48 21.57
N ILE A 372 -22.13 -1.34 21.01
CA ILE A 372 -21.89 -1.57 19.57
C ILE A 372 -22.25 -3.01 19.17
N SER A 373 -21.93 -3.98 20.03
CA SER A 373 -22.28 -5.38 19.81
C SER A 373 -23.81 -5.60 19.82
N LEU A 374 -24.54 -4.93 20.73
CA LEU A 374 -26.00 -4.96 20.78
C LEU A 374 -26.66 -4.28 19.56
N MET A 375 -26.09 -3.16 19.10
CA MET A 375 -26.56 -2.45 17.91
C MET A 375 -26.44 -3.32 16.66
N TRP A 376 -25.32 -4.03 16.50
CA TRP A 376 -25.14 -4.97 15.38
C TRP A 376 -26.12 -6.13 15.43
N LYS A 377 -26.36 -6.71 16.62
CA LYS A 377 -27.37 -7.77 16.79
C LYS A 377 -28.77 -7.33 16.35
N HIS A 378 -29.16 -6.08 16.65
CA HIS A 378 -30.46 -5.54 16.20
C HIS A 378 -30.52 -5.36 14.69
N ILE A 379 -29.40 -5.04 14.03
CA ILE A 379 -29.36 -4.99 12.56
C ILE A 379 -29.57 -6.39 11.97
N GLN A 380 -28.95 -7.42 12.56
CA GLN A 380 -29.17 -8.81 12.13
C GLN A 380 -30.64 -9.22 12.28
N GLU A 381 -31.31 -8.85 13.37
CA GLU A 381 -32.74 -9.08 13.57
C GLU A 381 -33.62 -8.32 12.54
N ALA A 382 -33.17 -7.15 12.08
CA ALA A 382 -33.89 -6.39 11.05
C ALA A 382 -33.86 -7.11 9.69
N PHE A 383 -32.77 -7.78 9.33
CA PHE A 383 -32.66 -8.51 8.05
C PHE A 383 -33.61 -9.69 7.96
N VAL A 384 -33.74 -10.46 9.05
CA VAL A 384 -34.75 -11.54 9.17
C VAL A 384 -36.16 -11.00 8.90
N THR A 385 -36.42 -9.74 9.19
CA THR A 385 -37.73 -9.10 8.96
C THR A 385 -37.87 -8.57 7.52
N LEU A 386 -36.78 -8.19 6.86
CA LEU A 386 -36.78 -7.58 5.52
C LEU A 386 -36.76 -8.59 4.37
N ASN A 387 -36.34 -9.84 4.60
CA ASN A 387 -36.28 -10.91 3.59
C ASN A 387 -35.47 -10.55 2.33
N ASP A 388 -34.31 -9.90 2.49
CA ASP A 388 -33.38 -9.60 1.39
C ASP A 388 -32.03 -10.30 1.66
N PRO A 389 -31.81 -11.51 1.10
CA PRO A 389 -30.62 -12.32 1.38
C PRO A 389 -29.35 -11.70 0.79
N ASP A 390 -29.43 -11.01 -0.35
CA ASP A 390 -28.27 -10.40 -1.01
C ASP A 390 -27.76 -9.20 -0.20
N LEU A 391 -28.68 -8.38 0.31
CA LEU A 391 -28.35 -7.26 1.19
C LEU A 391 -27.82 -7.73 2.55
N GLU A 392 -28.39 -8.82 3.08
CA GLU A 392 -27.93 -9.44 4.33
C GLU A 392 -26.49 -9.95 4.21
N GLU A 393 -26.16 -10.68 3.14
CA GLU A 393 -24.79 -11.18 2.91
C GLU A 393 -23.80 -10.01 2.76
N ALA A 394 -24.15 -8.99 1.97
CA ALA A 394 -23.31 -7.82 1.76
C ALA A 394 -23.04 -7.07 3.06
N LEU A 395 -24.06 -6.83 3.89
CA LEU A 395 -23.90 -6.09 5.15
C LEU A 395 -23.17 -6.92 6.22
N ASN A 396 -23.42 -8.22 6.31
CA ASN A 396 -22.74 -9.12 7.25
C ASN A 396 -21.25 -9.27 6.97
N THR A 397 -20.78 -8.96 5.76
CA THR A 397 -19.38 -9.15 5.35
C THR A 397 -18.63 -7.84 5.17
N THR A 398 -19.31 -6.75 4.82
CA THR A 398 -18.65 -5.51 4.38
C THR A 398 -19.05 -4.25 5.15
N SER A 399 -20.05 -4.31 6.04
CA SER A 399 -20.51 -3.11 6.74
C SER A 399 -19.50 -2.59 7.76
N TRP A 400 -19.36 -1.26 7.86
CA TRP A 400 -18.53 -0.66 8.91
C TRP A 400 -19.01 -1.02 10.32
N LEU A 401 -20.32 -1.22 10.54
CA LEU A 401 -20.84 -1.60 11.85
C LEU A 401 -20.50 -3.07 12.19
N TYR A 402 -20.47 -3.94 11.19
CA TYR A 402 -20.01 -5.32 11.36
C TYR A 402 -18.55 -5.35 11.84
N TYR A 403 -17.66 -4.60 11.19
CA TYR A 403 -16.26 -4.56 11.59
C TYR A 403 -16.05 -3.92 12.97
N LEU A 404 -16.80 -2.86 13.32
CA LEU A 404 -16.78 -2.30 14.67
C LEU A 404 -17.27 -3.30 15.72
N ALA A 405 -18.33 -4.05 15.42
CA ALA A 405 -18.84 -5.09 16.32
C ALA A 405 -17.85 -6.26 16.47
N SER A 406 -17.16 -6.64 15.40
CA SER A 406 -16.08 -7.63 15.44
C SER A 406 -14.91 -7.16 16.33
N ALA A 407 -14.47 -5.90 16.17
CA ALA A 407 -13.43 -5.31 17.01
C ALA A 407 -13.86 -5.20 18.48
N ALA A 408 -15.10 -4.77 18.74
CA ALA A 408 -15.68 -4.71 20.07
C ALA A 408 -15.77 -6.10 20.73
N LYS A 409 -16.21 -7.11 19.99
CA LYS A 409 -16.25 -8.50 20.44
C LYS A 409 -14.86 -9.03 20.76
N ARG A 410 -13.86 -8.77 19.91
CA ARG A 410 -12.46 -9.12 20.17
C ARG A 410 -11.94 -8.47 21.44
N PHE A 411 -12.26 -7.20 21.68
CA PHE A 411 -11.88 -6.52 22.92
C PHE A 411 -12.53 -7.15 24.16
N LEU A 412 -13.84 -7.42 24.10
CA LEU A 412 -14.60 -8.03 25.21
C LEU A 412 -14.19 -9.48 25.52
N GLN A 413 -13.79 -10.25 24.49
CA GLN A 413 -13.40 -11.65 24.64
C GLN A 413 -11.91 -11.84 24.95
N SER A 414 -11.07 -10.86 24.63
CA SER A 414 -9.63 -10.93 24.89
C SER A 414 -9.31 -11.02 26.38
N SER A 415 -8.31 -11.82 26.74
CA SER A 415 -7.81 -11.97 28.11
C SER A 415 -6.28 -11.90 28.17
N GLY A 416 -5.73 -11.56 29.35
CA GLY A 416 -4.29 -11.52 29.58
C GLY A 416 -3.53 -10.51 28.70
N PRO A 417 -2.45 -10.91 27.99
CA PRO A 417 -1.61 -10.01 27.20
C PRO A 417 -2.32 -9.42 25.98
N GLU A 418 -3.23 -10.17 25.34
CA GLU A 418 -4.00 -9.67 24.19
C GLU A 418 -4.95 -8.54 24.59
N HIS A 419 -5.61 -8.67 25.76
CA HIS A 419 -6.48 -7.61 26.26
C HIS A 419 -5.70 -6.31 26.51
N LYS A 420 -4.47 -6.41 27.05
CA LYS A 420 -3.59 -5.26 27.24
C LYS A 420 -3.17 -4.64 25.90
N PHE A 421 -2.91 -5.46 24.88
CA PHE A 421 -2.59 -5.00 23.54
C PHE A 421 -3.77 -4.25 22.89
N CYS A 422 -4.97 -4.84 22.88
CA CYS A 422 -6.19 -4.19 22.38
C CYS A 422 -6.49 -2.88 23.13
N LYS A 423 -6.34 -2.87 24.46
CA LYS A 423 -6.50 -1.67 25.29
C LYS A 423 -5.50 -0.57 24.94
N ASN A 424 -4.26 -0.93 24.59
CA ASN A 424 -3.26 0.04 24.15
C ASN A 424 -3.60 0.64 22.78
N LEU A 425 -4.10 -0.17 21.83
CA LEU A 425 -4.57 0.29 20.52
C LEU A 425 -5.79 1.22 20.64
N LEU A 426 -6.77 0.84 21.46
CA LEU A 426 -7.91 1.70 21.82
C LEU A 426 -7.44 3.04 22.39
N GLY A 427 -6.54 3.00 23.37
CA GLY A 427 -5.97 4.21 23.97
C GLY A 427 -5.16 5.05 22.98
N LEU A 428 -4.51 4.43 21.99
CA LEU A 428 -3.83 5.13 20.91
C LEU A 428 -4.84 5.88 20.02
N GLY A 429 -5.94 5.21 19.66
CA GLY A 429 -7.07 5.81 18.96
C GLY A 429 -7.63 7.02 19.70
N GLN A 430 -7.90 6.87 21.01
CA GLN A 430 -8.45 7.95 21.83
C GLN A 430 -7.56 9.19 21.92
N ARG A 431 -6.23 9.00 21.99
CA ARG A 431 -5.29 10.10 22.23
C ARG A 431 -4.78 10.77 20.96
N ARG A 432 -4.63 10.03 19.87
CA ARG A 432 -3.80 10.45 18.73
C ARG A 432 -4.46 10.33 17.36
N SER A 433 -5.56 9.59 17.24
CA SER A 433 -6.17 9.34 15.93
C SER A 433 -7.03 10.50 15.45
N ASN A 434 -6.88 10.83 14.17
CA ASN A 434 -7.67 11.80 13.43
C ASN A 434 -8.52 11.13 12.34
N LEU A 435 -8.56 9.79 12.29
CA LEU A 435 -9.20 9.01 11.21
C LEU A 435 -10.66 9.39 10.97
N LEU A 436 -11.41 9.67 12.04
CA LEU A 436 -12.83 10.07 12.00
C LEU A 436 -13.02 11.59 12.09
N GLY A 437 -11.93 12.34 12.18
CA GLY A 437 -11.89 13.79 12.46
C GLY A 437 -11.82 14.13 13.95
N ARG A 438 -11.30 15.32 14.27
CA ARG A 438 -11.30 15.88 15.63
C ARG A 438 -12.48 16.80 15.80
N SER A 439 -13.24 16.58 16.87
CA SER A 439 -14.23 17.53 17.37
C SER A 439 -13.81 17.97 18.77
N ASN A 440 -13.82 19.28 19.03
CA ASN A 440 -13.62 19.82 20.38
C ASN A 440 -14.86 19.64 21.27
N LYS A 441 -15.95 19.10 20.72
CA LYS A 441 -17.22 18.83 21.41
C LYS A 441 -17.55 17.35 21.31
N VAL A 442 -18.15 16.83 22.39
CA VAL A 442 -18.70 15.47 22.43
C VAL A 442 -19.79 15.33 21.37
N VAL A 443 -19.68 14.31 20.53
CA VAL A 443 -20.68 13.98 19.51
C VAL A 443 -21.63 12.93 20.10
N PRO A 444 -22.97 13.13 20.03
CA PRO A 444 -23.92 12.11 20.46
C PRO A 444 -23.68 10.78 19.75
N ILE A 445 -23.88 9.66 20.45
CA ILE A 445 -23.61 8.30 19.96
C ILE A 445 -24.43 8.05 18.68
N PHE A 446 -23.75 8.06 17.52
CA PHE A 446 -24.40 8.05 16.19
C PHE A 446 -25.58 9.03 16.08
N GLY A 447 -25.45 10.24 16.63
CA GLY A 447 -26.50 11.26 16.61
C GLY A 447 -27.77 10.93 17.39
N LEU A 448 -27.76 9.85 18.20
CA LEU A 448 -28.86 9.48 19.08
C LEU A 448 -28.97 10.51 20.20
N THR A 449 -29.75 11.55 19.94
CA THR A 449 -30.24 12.54 20.91
C THR A 449 -31.62 12.13 21.41
N ASP A 450 -32.17 12.83 22.41
CA ASP A 450 -33.55 12.59 22.88
C ASP A 450 -34.58 12.52 21.73
N VAL A 451 -34.42 13.34 20.68
CA VAL A 451 -35.34 13.35 19.53
C VAL A 451 -35.12 12.15 18.60
N SER A 452 -33.88 11.86 18.23
CA SER A 452 -33.53 10.75 17.33
C SER A 452 -33.76 9.39 18.00
N PHE A 453 -33.58 9.31 19.32
CA PHE A 453 -33.82 8.12 20.11
C PHE A 453 -35.31 7.71 20.10
N VAL A 454 -36.23 8.68 20.21
CA VAL A 454 -37.68 8.42 20.10
C VAL A 454 -38.02 7.78 18.74
N ARG A 455 -37.35 8.16 17.65
CA ARG A 455 -37.62 7.59 16.31
C ARG A 455 -37.32 6.09 16.23
N ILE A 456 -36.29 5.62 16.92
CA ILE A 456 -35.87 4.21 16.88
C ILE A 456 -36.68 3.30 17.82
N LEU A 457 -37.39 3.87 18.79
CA LEU A 457 -38.29 3.13 19.68
C LEU A 457 -39.51 2.57 18.92
N LYS A 458 -40.06 1.46 19.44
CA LYS A 458 -41.36 0.92 18.98
C LYS A 458 -42.48 1.97 19.20
N PRO A 459 -43.48 2.07 18.29
CA PRO A 459 -44.46 3.16 18.29
C PRO A 459 -45.10 3.48 19.64
N GLU A 460 -45.58 2.48 20.39
CA GLU A 460 -46.22 2.68 21.70
C GLU A 460 -45.23 3.10 22.80
N LEU A 461 -44.02 2.56 22.76
CA LEU A 461 -42.97 2.90 23.74
C LEU A 461 -42.45 4.32 23.57
N ARG A 462 -42.66 4.96 22.41
CA ARG A 462 -42.39 6.39 22.20
C ARG A 462 -43.20 7.25 23.16
N VAL A 463 -44.48 6.93 23.30
CA VAL A 463 -45.41 7.66 24.17
C VAL A 463 -45.03 7.46 25.63
N ASP A 464 -44.76 6.22 26.05
CA ASP A 464 -44.35 5.91 27.42
C ASP A 464 -43.01 6.54 27.80
N TYR A 465 -42.06 6.58 26.87
CA TYR A 465 -40.79 7.27 27.08
C TYR A 465 -41.01 8.78 27.27
N LEU A 466 -41.78 9.43 26.39
CA LEU A 466 -42.11 10.86 26.51
C LEU A 466 -42.84 11.17 27.83
N ARG A 467 -43.70 10.27 28.33
CA ARG A 467 -44.34 10.42 29.65
C ARG A 467 -43.36 10.32 30.81
N LYS A 468 -42.33 9.50 30.72
CA LYS A 468 -41.29 9.39 31.76
C LYS A 468 -40.41 10.63 31.83
N ILE A 469 -40.10 11.26 30.69
CA ILE A 469 -39.27 12.48 30.64
C ILE A 469 -40.06 13.78 30.81
N ALA A 470 -41.39 13.76 30.62
CA ALA A 470 -42.25 14.93 30.77
C ALA A 470 -42.09 15.68 32.12
N PRO A 471 -41.97 15.01 33.28
CA PRO A 471 -41.73 15.66 34.57
C PRO A 471 -40.32 16.25 34.71
N GLU A 472 -39.33 15.73 33.99
CA GLU A 472 -37.94 16.22 34.02
C GLU A 472 -37.75 17.47 33.14
N CYS A 473 -38.54 17.58 32.07
CA CYS A 473 -38.38 18.63 31.05
C CYS A 473 -39.17 19.91 31.32
N CYS A 474 -40.13 19.90 32.26
CA CYS A 474 -41.10 20.97 32.46
C CYS A 474 -41.49 21.10 33.94
N ASN A 475 -41.93 22.29 34.36
CA ASN A 475 -42.36 22.52 35.75
C ASN A 475 -43.69 21.82 36.03
N GLU A 476 -43.99 21.49 37.29
CA GLU A 476 -45.24 20.81 37.70
C GLU A 476 -46.54 21.52 37.26
N ASN A 477 -46.44 22.81 36.92
CA ASN A 477 -47.57 23.65 36.49
C ASN A 477 -47.81 23.67 34.97
N ASP A 478 -46.91 23.11 34.15
CA ASP A 478 -46.98 23.12 32.69
C ASP A 478 -48.00 22.10 32.16
N CYS A 479 -48.91 22.52 31.28
CA CYS A 479 -49.84 21.60 30.60
C CYS A 479 -49.17 20.97 29.37
N LEU A 480 -49.00 19.66 29.38
CA LEU A 480 -48.28 18.90 28.35
C LEU A 480 -49.20 17.97 27.55
N VAL A 481 -49.03 17.95 26.24
CA VAL A 481 -49.72 17.07 25.30
C VAL A 481 -48.72 16.36 24.41
N ILE A 482 -48.93 15.06 24.17
CA ILE A 482 -48.17 14.26 23.23
C ILE A 482 -48.97 14.17 21.93
N VAL A 483 -48.36 14.51 20.81
CA VAL A 483 -48.93 14.39 19.47
C VAL A 483 -48.30 13.19 18.78
N ILE A 484 -49.13 12.28 18.27
CA ILE A 484 -48.76 11.06 17.55
C ILE A 484 -49.27 11.20 16.11
N GLN A 485 -48.39 11.10 15.13
CA GLN A 485 -48.73 11.09 13.70
C GLN A 485 -48.53 9.68 13.13
N HIS A 486 -49.56 9.17 12.44
CA HIS A 486 -49.52 7.86 11.80
C HIS A 486 -49.34 8.00 10.27
N GLY A 487 -48.14 7.69 9.79
CA GLY A 487 -47.80 7.38 8.39
C GLY A 487 -47.69 8.57 7.41
N PRO A 488 -46.94 8.41 6.30
CA PRO A 488 -46.95 9.36 5.18
C PRO A 488 -48.21 9.17 4.32
N PRO A 489 -48.66 10.19 3.56
CA PRO A 489 -49.78 10.05 2.64
C PRO A 489 -49.38 9.05 1.53
N GLN A 490 -49.87 7.82 1.61
CA GLN A 490 -49.61 6.80 0.57
C GLN A 490 -50.43 7.01 -0.70
N ASP A 491 -51.27 8.05 -0.75
CA ASP A 491 -52.06 8.41 -1.90
C ASP A 491 -52.16 9.95 -2.00
N PRO A 492 -51.72 10.58 -3.10
CA PRO A 492 -51.90 12.03 -3.29
C PRO A 492 -53.38 12.46 -3.32
N ALA A 493 -54.33 11.51 -3.38
CA ALA A 493 -55.75 11.76 -3.21
C ALA A 493 -56.20 11.87 -1.73
N ILE A 494 -55.43 11.37 -0.76
CA ILE A 494 -55.77 11.37 0.67
C ILE A 494 -55.13 12.59 1.34
N ARG A 495 -55.94 13.62 1.60
CA ARG A 495 -55.49 14.92 2.16
C ARG A 495 -55.27 14.94 3.69
N HIS A 496 -55.41 13.82 4.40
CA HIS A 496 -55.46 13.83 5.86
C HIS A 496 -54.51 12.80 6.50
N VAL A 497 -53.49 13.30 7.21
CA VAL A 497 -52.63 12.50 8.10
C VAL A 497 -53.45 12.14 9.35
N LYS A 498 -53.49 10.86 9.74
CA LYS A 498 -54.18 10.44 10.97
C LYS A 498 -53.33 10.87 12.18
N ILE A 499 -53.82 11.83 12.95
CA ILE A 499 -53.17 12.33 14.16
C ILE A 499 -53.94 11.86 15.39
N GLU A 500 -53.20 11.37 16.37
CA GLU A 500 -53.68 11.00 17.69
C GLU A 500 -53.03 11.90 18.75
N LEU A 501 -53.77 12.24 19.79
CA LEU A 501 -53.29 13.12 20.88
C LEU A 501 -53.33 12.31 22.18
N ALA A 502 -52.33 12.46 23.03
CA ALA A 502 -52.24 11.74 24.30
C ALA A 502 -51.83 12.68 25.44
N THR A 503 -52.31 12.38 26.64
CA THR A 503 -51.88 13.06 27.86
C THR A 503 -50.48 12.60 28.29
N ALA A 504 -49.64 13.56 28.73
CA ALA A 504 -48.32 13.27 29.29
C ALA A 504 -48.38 12.84 30.78
N SER A 505 -49.43 13.23 31.51
CA SER A 505 -49.70 12.85 32.90
C SER A 505 -51.22 12.63 33.12
N PRO A 506 -51.65 11.70 33.99
CA PRO A 506 -53.08 11.44 34.26
C PRO A 506 -53.83 12.63 34.88
N ARG A 507 -53.18 13.47 35.70
CA ARG A 507 -53.76 14.68 36.31
C ARG A 507 -52.73 15.74 36.73
N ARG A 508 -53.18 16.99 36.81
CA ARG A 508 -52.44 18.19 37.25
C ARG A 508 -52.46 18.31 38.78
N GLY A 509 -51.28 18.39 39.41
CA GLY A 509 -51.04 18.85 40.78
C GLY A 509 -52.03 18.45 41.89
N GLN A 510 -51.95 17.21 42.41
CA GLN A 510 -52.15 16.76 43.82
C GLN A 510 -52.48 15.24 43.83
N GLN A 511 -51.99 14.55 44.88
CA GLN A 511 -52.04 13.10 45.17
C GLN A 511 -52.77 12.20 44.15
N LEU A 512 -52.00 11.36 43.44
CA LEU A 512 -52.51 10.24 42.63
C LEU A 512 -53.45 9.36 43.48
N GLN A 513 -54.73 9.30 43.12
CA GLN A 513 -55.58 8.17 43.51
C GLN A 513 -55.33 7.02 42.54
N SER A 514 -55.39 5.77 43.01
CA SER A 514 -55.05 4.56 42.25
C SER A 514 -55.92 4.27 41.01
N SER A 515 -56.89 5.13 40.68
CA SER A 515 -57.84 4.94 39.58
C SER A 515 -57.68 5.90 38.38
N ASP A 516 -56.77 6.87 38.41
CA ASP A 516 -56.64 7.86 37.31
C ASP A 516 -55.83 7.31 36.13
N ARG A 517 -56.45 7.32 34.94
CA ARG A 517 -55.92 6.70 33.71
C ARG A 517 -55.50 7.76 32.67
N PRO A 518 -54.40 7.54 31.92
CA PRO A 518 -54.03 8.41 30.81
C PRO A 518 -55.12 8.42 29.73
N LYS A 519 -55.36 9.57 29.12
CA LYS A 519 -56.34 9.77 28.05
C LYS A 519 -55.65 9.89 26.68
N ARG A 520 -56.22 9.26 25.65
CA ARG A 520 -55.86 9.39 24.24
C ARG A 520 -57.07 9.82 23.41
N TRP A 521 -56.86 10.67 22.41
CA TRP A 521 -57.86 11.13 21.47
C TRP A 521 -57.49 10.73 20.05
N ILE A 522 -58.42 10.12 19.32
CA ILE A 522 -58.24 9.67 17.93
C ILE A 522 -59.17 10.44 17.00
N CYS A 523 -58.62 10.89 15.86
CA CYS A 523 -59.40 11.47 14.76
C CYS A 523 -59.82 10.37 13.78
N GLU A 524 -61.13 10.26 13.51
CA GLU A 524 -61.68 9.41 12.45
C GLU A 524 -62.57 10.26 11.53
N GLU A 525 -62.46 10.03 10.22
CA GLU A 525 -63.35 10.65 9.24
C GLU A 525 -64.78 10.12 9.41
N SER A 526 -65.75 11.02 9.52
CA SER A 526 -67.15 10.65 9.47
C SER A 526 -67.56 10.41 8.01
N ASN A 527 -67.69 9.15 7.60
CA ASN A 527 -68.40 8.79 6.36
C ASN A 527 -69.94 8.94 6.48
N SER A 528 -70.45 9.60 7.53
CA SER A 528 -71.88 9.79 7.74
C SER A 528 -72.40 11.10 7.14
N PRO A 529 -73.63 11.09 6.58
CA PRO A 529 -74.23 12.29 5.99
C PRO A 529 -74.42 13.39 7.03
N LYS A 530 -74.32 14.65 6.56
CA LYS A 530 -74.21 15.93 7.28
C LYS A 530 -75.32 16.30 8.31
N SER A 531 -76.10 15.37 8.85
CA SER A 531 -77.29 15.67 9.68
C SER A 531 -77.11 15.56 11.20
N SER A 532 -75.91 15.30 11.73
CA SER A 532 -75.67 15.48 13.17
C SER A 532 -74.19 15.77 13.47
N ARG A 533 -73.80 17.06 13.39
CA ARG A 533 -72.53 17.51 13.96
C ARG A 533 -72.59 17.39 15.48
N LYS A 534 -72.28 16.21 16.01
CA LYS A 534 -71.95 16.04 17.43
C LYS A 534 -70.69 16.88 17.69
N LYS A 535 -70.76 17.78 18.69
CA LYS A 535 -69.61 18.57 19.18
C LYS A 535 -69.16 17.98 20.50
N GLY A 536 -67.87 17.73 20.67
CA GLY A 536 -67.29 17.26 21.94
C GLY A 536 -66.41 16.02 21.78
N GLU A 537 -66.08 15.40 22.92
CA GLU A 537 -65.34 14.14 23.00
C GLU A 537 -66.29 12.99 23.38
N GLU A 538 -66.12 11.80 22.78
CA GLU A 538 -66.93 10.61 23.09
C GLU A 538 -66.01 9.46 23.51
N LEU A 539 -66.19 8.92 24.72
CA LEU A 539 -65.41 7.77 25.20
C LEU A 539 -65.79 6.53 24.38
N ARG A 540 -64.78 5.94 23.73
CA ARG A 540 -64.97 4.82 22.80
C ARG A 540 -64.69 3.48 23.46
N GLU A 541 -63.54 3.37 24.14
CA GLU A 541 -63.10 2.16 24.80
C GLU A 541 -62.02 2.44 25.85
N VAL A 542 -61.81 1.49 26.76
CA VAL A 542 -60.73 1.54 27.76
C VAL A 542 -59.85 0.31 27.52
N LYS A 543 -58.64 0.53 27.00
CA LYS A 543 -57.71 -0.53 26.58
C LYS A 543 -56.34 -0.29 27.19
N GLY A 544 -55.73 -1.34 27.74
CA GLY A 544 -54.37 -1.26 28.31
C GLY A 544 -54.19 -0.29 29.50
N GLY A 545 -55.27 0.09 30.19
CA GLY A 545 -55.21 1.06 31.29
C GLY A 545 -55.34 2.53 30.85
N GLU A 546 -55.65 2.81 29.59
CA GLU A 546 -55.88 4.15 29.04
C GLU A 546 -57.33 4.33 28.55
N GLU A 547 -57.83 5.57 28.60
CA GLU A 547 -59.15 5.96 28.08
C GLU A 547 -59.03 6.52 26.65
N TYR A 548 -59.73 5.92 25.69
CA TYR A 548 -59.74 6.34 24.29
C TYR A 548 -60.98 7.16 23.98
N TYR A 549 -60.78 8.38 23.50
CA TYR A 549 -61.81 9.34 23.13
C TYR A 549 -61.81 9.60 21.62
N ARG A 550 -62.99 9.78 21.04
CA ARG A 550 -63.17 10.25 19.66
C ARG A 550 -63.32 11.78 19.64
N LEU A 551 -62.58 12.45 18.75
CA LEU A 551 -62.75 13.88 18.46
C LEU A 551 -63.47 14.07 17.11
N TYR A 552 -64.39 15.04 17.06
CA TYR A 552 -65.08 15.47 15.83
C TYR A 552 -64.34 16.68 15.19
N GLU A 553 -64.32 16.75 13.85
CA GLU A 553 -63.50 17.70 13.02
C GLU A 553 -63.47 19.16 13.53
N ASP A 554 -64.59 19.67 14.04
CA ASP A 554 -64.74 21.07 14.50
C ASP A 554 -63.87 21.41 15.74
N SER A 555 -63.23 20.43 16.39
CA SER A 555 -62.41 20.58 17.61
C SER A 555 -60.95 20.16 17.43
N PHE A 556 -60.46 20.14 16.18
CA PHE A 556 -59.12 19.70 15.85
C PHE A 556 -58.10 20.85 15.94
N PRO A 557 -56.85 20.60 16.35
CA PRO A 557 -55.79 21.58 16.21
C PRO A 557 -55.58 21.92 14.72
N GLY A 558 -55.62 23.21 14.38
CA GLY A 558 -55.36 23.65 13.01
C GLY A 558 -54.00 23.13 12.52
N GLN A 559 -53.86 22.93 11.20
CA GLN A 559 -52.64 22.46 10.52
C GLN A 559 -51.40 23.07 11.20
N LEU A 560 -50.47 22.22 11.66
CA LEU A 560 -49.26 22.60 12.40
C LEU A 560 -48.58 23.82 11.75
N TRP A 561 -48.81 25.01 12.31
CA TRP A 561 -48.17 26.23 11.86
C TRP A 561 -46.68 26.18 12.28
N ASP A 562 -45.77 26.14 11.31
CA ASP A 562 -44.30 26.14 11.48
C ASP A 562 -43.64 24.91 12.15
N ASN A 563 -44.27 23.72 12.20
CA ASN A 563 -43.68 22.49 12.78
C ASN A 563 -43.12 22.63 14.22
N ARG A 564 -43.46 23.72 14.92
CA ARG A 564 -42.98 24.03 16.27
C ARG A 564 -44.09 24.51 17.20
N ARG A 565 -45.23 24.95 16.65
CA ARG A 565 -46.39 25.39 17.42
C ARG A 565 -47.68 24.92 16.75
N PHE A 566 -48.73 24.76 17.54
CA PHE A 566 -50.07 24.57 16.99
C PHE A 566 -51.11 25.18 17.91
N ASN A 567 -52.24 25.56 17.34
CA ASN A 567 -53.39 26.08 18.08
C ASN A 567 -54.49 25.04 18.08
N TRP A 568 -54.90 24.61 19.27
CA TRP A 568 -56.00 23.69 19.46
C TRP A 568 -57.30 24.46 19.67
N VAL A 569 -58.20 24.38 18.68
CA VAL A 569 -59.54 24.95 18.77
C VAL A 569 -60.46 23.97 19.51
N ASN A 570 -61.13 24.45 20.56
CA ASN A 570 -62.00 23.68 21.45
C ASN A 570 -61.32 22.46 22.13
N PRO A 571 -60.18 22.67 22.83
CA PRO A 571 -59.45 21.56 23.46
C PRO A 571 -60.22 20.97 24.66
N PRO A 572 -59.97 19.70 25.02
CA PRO A 572 -60.55 19.06 26.21
C PRO A 572 -60.33 19.89 27.48
N ALA A 573 -61.28 19.82 28.43
CA ALA A 573 -61.31 20.67 29.62
C ALA A 573 -60.01 20.62 30.46
N ILE A 574 -59.30 19.48 30.44
CA ILE A 574 -58.01 19.29 31.11
C ILE A 574 -56.93 20.29 30.63
N PHE A 575 -57.03 20.77 29.39
CA PHE A 575 -56.11 21.74 28.80
C PHE A 575 -56.64 23.18 28.82
N LEU A 576 -57.82 23.43 29.42
CA LEU A 576 -58.41 24.77 29.54
C LEU A 576 -58.21 25.36 30.93
N ASP A 577 -58.12 24.53 31.97
CA ASP A 577 -58.05 24.98 33.37
C ASP A 577 -56.77 25.80 33.65
N THR A 578 -56.95 26.96 34.27
CA THR A 578 -55.90 27.96 34.63
C THR A 578 -56.04 28.37 36.10
N SER A 579 -56.53 27.46 36.96
CA SER A 579 -56.77 27.77 38.38
C SER A 579 -55.51 27.96 39.27
N LEU A 580 -54.35 28.27 38.70
CA LEU A 580 -53.13 28.63 39.46
C LEU A 580 -52.57 30.03 39.18
N ASP A 581 -53.13 30.81 38.24
CA ASP A 581 -52.74 32.23 38.07
C ASP A 581 -53.34 33.16 39.14
N ALA A 582 -54.05 32.61 40.15
CA ALA A 582 -54.74 33.37 41.19
C ALA A 582 -54.04 33.41 42.56
N LYS A 583 -52.82 32.87 42.72
CA LYS A 583 -52.14 32.82 44.03
C LYS A 583 -50.98 33.80 44.24
N ASP A 584 -50.50 34.50 43.21
CA ASP A 584 -49.41 35.49 43.37
C ASP A 584 -49.90 36.96 43.46
N ARG A 585 -51.15 37.17 43.89
CA ARG A 585 -51.62 38.50 44.30
C ARG A 585 -52.36 38.41 45.63
N ILE A 586 -51.61 38.32 46.72
CA ILE A 586 -52.07 38.75 48.04
C ILE A 586 -50.97 39.62 48.64
N ASP A 587 -51.15 40.93 48.50
CA ASP A 587 -50.89 41.92 49.55
C ASP A 587 -51.98 42.99 49.41
N GLY A 588 -52.87 43.06 50.41
CA GLY A 588 -53.89 44.12 50.51
C GLY A 588 -55.31 43.64 50.81
N GLU A 589 -55.58 43.43 52.10
CA GLU A 589 -56.84 43.63 52.84
C GLU A 589 -58.16 42.99 52.36
N ALA A 590 -58.75 42.21 53.28
CA ALA A 590 -60.13 41.70 53.20
C ALA A 590 -61.18 42.84 53.36
N PRO A 591 -62.43 42.61 52.91
CA PRO A 591 -63.39 42.13 53.90
C PRO A 591 -64.39 41.07 53.39
N GLU A 592 -65.00 40.43 54.39
CA GLU A 592 -65.98 39.35 54.37
C GLU A 592 -67.20 39.56 53.45
N SER A 593 -67.68 38.50 52.78
CA SER A 593 -69.05 37.98 52.99
C SER A 593 -69.45 36.87 52.00
N LYS A 594 -70.05 35.82 52.60
CA LYS A 594 -71.08 34.89 52.07
C LYS A 594 -70.74 33.98 50.87
N LYS A 595 -70.68 32.69 51.21
CA LYS A 595 -70.95 31.50 50.37
C LYS A 595 -72.05 31.75 49.32
N LYS A 596 -71.73 31.55 48.04
CA LYS A 596 -72.61 30.86 47.07
C LYS A 596 -71.78 30.39 45.88
N ALA A 597 -71.92 29.10 45.58
CA ALA A 597 -71.40 28.47 44.38
C ALA A 597 -71.73 29.29 43.13
N LYS A 598 -70.71 29.78 42.42
CA LYS A 598 -70.81 30.21 41.03
C LYS A 598 -69.83 29.38 40.21
N ARG A 599 -70.40 28.36 39.57
CA ARG A 599 -69.95 27.71 38.35
C ARG A 599 -69.52 28.82 37.37
N TRP A 600 -68.22 28.97 37.13
CA TRP A 600 -67.72 29.91 36.12
C TRP A 600 -68.13 29.37 34.75
N SER A 601 -69.15 29.97 34.15
CA SER A 601 -69.53 29.74 32.77
C SER A 601 -68.51 30.43 31.86
N LEU A 602 -67.65 29.64 31.22
CA LEU A 602 -66.68 30.07 30.21
C LEU A 602 -67.34 30.39 28.85
N PHE A 603 -68.48 31.10 28.87
CA PHE A 603 -69.20 31.54 27.68
C PHE A 603 -69.46 33.05 27.74
N SER A 604 -68.47 33.83 27.31
CA SER A 604 -68.70 35.22 26.92
C SER A 604 -69.50 35.24 25.61
N ARG A 605 -70.82 35.36 25.71
CA ARG A 605 -71.68 35.83 24.60
C ARG A 605 -71.42 37.33 24.40
N ARG A 606 -70.49 37.69 23.52
CA ARG A 606 -70.53 38.97 22.80
C ARG A 606 -70.90 38.67 21.35
N GLU A 607 -72.00 39.26 20.90
CA GLU A 607 -72.42 39.36 19.50
C GLU A 607 -72.57 38.05 18.71
N GLY A 608 -73.52 37.18 19.10
CA GLY A 608 -74.16 36.22 18.17
C GLY A 608 -73.29 35.18 17.44
N LYS A 609 -71.96 35.19 17.60
CA LYS A 609 -71.01 34.25 17.02
C LYS A 609 -70.28 33.54 18.14
N TYR A 610 -70.43 32.22 18.17
CA TYR A 610 -69.68 31.33 19.05
C TYR A 610 -68.20 31.39 18.65
N ILE A 611 -67.35 31.97 19.50
CA ILE A 611 -65.90 31.89 19.35
C ILE A 611 -65.44 30.69 20.19
N PRO A 612 -64.97 29.59 19.58
CA PRO A 612 -64.46 28.44 20.32
C PRO A 612 -63.21 28.83 21.13
N PRO A 613 -63.02 28.28 22.34
CA PRO A 613 -61.80 28.52 23.11
C PRO A 613 -60.59 27.95 22.37
N VAL A 614 -59.48 28.67 22.31
CA VAL A 614 -58.25 28.24 21.62
C VAL A 614 -57.09 28.17 22.61
N ALA A 615 -56.35 27.07 22.63
CA ALA A 615 -55.12 26.92 23.39
C ALA A 615 -53.92 26.81 22.45
N ALA A 616 -52.86 27.57 22.71
CA ALA A 616 -51.61 27.51 21.95
C ALA A 616 -50.64 26.54 22.60
N PHE A 617 -49.93 25.76 21.78
CA PHE A 617 -48.94 24.78 22.21
C PHE A 617 -47.61 24.99 21.48
N GLU A 618 -46.49 24.73 22.15
CA GLU A 618 -45.13 24.79 21.61
C GLU A 618 -44.34 23.50 21.84
N LEU A 619 -43.49 23.14 20.87
CA LEU A 619 -42.70 21.90 20.89
C LEU A 619 -41.64 21.92 22.00
N VAL A 620 -41.64 20.89 22.84
CA VAL A 620 -40.64 20.67 23.90
C VAL A 620 -39.55 19.72 23.39
N CYS A 621 -39.92 18.48 23.05
CA CYS A 621 -39.00 17.43 22.59
C CYS A 621 -39.75 16.35 21.77
N GLY A 622 -39.00 15.42 21.16
CA GLY A 622 -39.54 14.38 20.28
C GLY A 622 -39.60 14.78 18.80
N ASP A 623 -40.19 13.91 17.98
CA ASP A 623 -40.21 14.02 16.52
C ASP A 623 -41.61 14.35 16.00
N VAL A 624 -41.76 15.52 15.38
CA VAL A 624 -43.06 16.04 14.92
C VAL A 624 -43.70 15.15 13.87
N LEU A 625 -42.89 14.43 13.08
CA LEU A 625 -43.35 13.49 12.05
C LEU A 625 -43.76 12.12 12.59
N SER A 626 -43.52 11.86 13.87
CA SER A 626 -43.91 10.62 14.53
C SER A 626 -44.55 10.87 15.89
N VAL A 627 -43.77 11.05 16.95
CA VAL A 627 -44.31 11.37 18.28
C VAL A 627 -43.53 12.51 18.93
N ALA A 628 -44.24 13.56 19.34
CA ALA A 628 -43.64 14.76 19.94
C ALA A 628 -44.42 15.28 21.15
N LEU A 629 -43.71 15.84 22.12
CA LEU A 629 -44.22 16.46 23.33
C LEU A 629 -44.34 17.99 23.14
N PHE A 630 -45.51 18.54 23.46
CA PHE A 630 -45.80 19.97 23.37
C PHE A 630 -46.30 20.52 24.71
N ARG A 631 -45.96 21.78 24.99
CA ARG A 631 -46.34 22.54 26.18
C ARG A 631 -47.30 23.67 25.83
N ARG A 632 -48.32 23.89 26.67
CA ARG A 632 -49.27 25.01 26.53
C ARG A 632 -48.60 26.36 26.83
N VAL A 633 -48.91 27.39 26.06
CA VAL A 633 -48.45 28.77 26.25
C VAL A 633 -49.64 29.68 26.57
N ASN A 634 -49.51 30.56 27.59
CA ASN A 634 -50.56 31.53 27.96
C ASN A 634 -50.66 32.65 26.90
N LEU A 635 -51.88 32.96 26.46
CA LEU A 635 -52.16 33.94 25.40
C LEU A 635 -52.33 35.39 25.91
N GLU A 636 -52.32 35.64 27.22
CA GLU A 636 -52.39 37.00 27.77
C GLU A 636 -51.01 37.65 27.83
N GLY A 637 -50.66 38.41 26.77
CA GLY A 637 -49.44 39.22 26.75
C GLY A 637 -48.59 39.13 25.49
N VAL A 638 -49.16 38.83 24.32
CA VAL A 638 -48.40 38.89 23.05
C VAL A 638 -48.17 40.36 22.64
N ARG A 639 -47.27 41.05 23.33
CA ARG A 639 -46.40 42.04 22.67
C ARG A 639 -45.34 41.23 21.94
N PHE A 640 -45.29 41.38 20.61
CA PHE A 640 -44.22 40.87 19.77
C PHE A 640 -42.87 41.48 20.23
N GLN A 641 -42.20 40.84 21.18
CA GLN A 641 -40.83 41.16 21.54
C GLN A 641 -40.01 39.87 21.63
N ARG A 642 -38.88 39.91 20.93
CA ARG A 642 -37.80 38.92 20.92
C ARG A 642 -37.44 38.51 22.35
N VAL A 643 -37.93 37.37 22.81
CA VAL A 643 -37.37 36.64 23.95
C VAL A 643 -36.69 35.39 23.40
N PHE A 644 -35.50 35.62 22.84
CA PHE A 644 -34.49 34.58 22.60
C PHE A 644 -33.27 34.91 23.45
N LYS A 645 -33.42 34.78 24.76
CA LYS A 645 -32.32 34.64 25.73
C LYS A 645 -32.84 33.71 26.80
N ASP A 646 -32.04 32.72 27.18
CA ASP A 646 -32.31 31.65 28.15
C ASP A 646 -32.79 30.33 27.54
N GLY A 647 -32.00 29.85 26.57
CA GLY A 647 -32.02 28.47 26.09
C GLY A 647 -31.34 27.50 27.05
N ALA A 648 -31.82 27.40 28.29
CA ALA A 648 -31.48 26.28 29.17
C ALA A 648 -32.36 25.07 28.79
N ARG A 649 -32.13 24.49 27.62
CA ARG A 649 -32.62 23.15 27.32
C ARG A 649 -31.88 22.19 28.24
N VAL A 650 -32.58 21.57 29.19
CA VAL A 650 -32.10 20.38 29.89
C VAL A 650 -32.02 19.26 28.84
N LYS A 651 -30.93 19.23 28.06
CA LYS A 651 -30.55 18.04 27.28
C LYS A 651 -30.01 17.06 28.31
N LYS A 652 -30.78 16.05 28.69
CA LYS A 652 -30.20 14.91 29.42
C LYS A 652 -29.33 14.17 28.40
N GLU A 653 -28.02 14.19 28.57
CA GLU A 653 -27.14 13.45 27.67
C GLU A 653 -27.40 11.95 27.87
N ILE A 654 -28.02 11.30 26.89
CA ILE A 654 -28.25 9.86 26.89
C ILE A 654 -26.89 9.17 26.93
N THR A 655 -26.63 8.40 27.99
CA THR A 655 -25.35 7.72 28.15
C THR A 655 -25.30 6.42 27.34
N SER A 656 -24.08 5.89 27.15
CA SER A 656 -23.86 4.57 26.54
C SER A 656 -24.56 3.44 27.31
N GLN A 657 -24.66 3.57 28.63
CA GLN A 657 -25.38 2.62 29.49
C GLN A 657 -26.89 2.69 29.28
N ASP A 658 -27.48 3.89 29.18
CA ASP A 658 -28.91 4.07 28.91
C ASP A 658 -29.30 3.45 27.57
N LEU A 659 -28.48 3.67 26.53
CA LEU A 659 -28.68 3.03 25.23
C LEU A 659 -28.52 1.51 25.34
N ALA A 660 -27.50 0.99 26.02
CA ALA A 660 -27.31 -0.46 26.15
C ALA A 660 -28.51 -1.12 26.84
N VAL A 661 -29.10 -0.47 27.85
CA VAL A 661 -30.35 -0.93 28.48
C VAL A 661 -31.52 -0.89 27.49
N ALA A 662 -31.68 0.17 26.72
CA ALA A 662 -32.75 0.28 25.72
C ALA A 662 -32.67 -0.78 24.61
N PHE A 663 -31.47 -1.07 24.10
CA PHE A 663 -31.25 -2.14 23.13
C PHE A 663 -31.45 -3.52 23.77
N SER A 664 -30.94 -3.78 24.98
CA SER A 664 -31.09 -5.11 25.62
C SER A 664 -32.52 -5.43 26.09
N SER A 665 -33.32 -4.42 26.44
CA SER A 665 -34.71 -4.55 26.90
C SER A 665 -35.76 -4.68 25.77
N GLY A 666 -35.33 -4.66 24.50
CA GLY A 666 -36.22 -4.79 23.34
C GLY A 666 -37.11 -3.56 23.10
N MET A 667 -36.74 -2.39 23.63
CA MET A 667 -37.46 -1.13 23.41
C MET A 667 -37.27 -0.58 21.99
N VAL A 668 -36.11 -0.84 21.41
CA VAL A 668 -35.73 -0.39 20.06
C VAL A 668 -36.36 -1.31 19.02
N SER A 669 -36.87 -0.73 17.93
CA SER A 669 -37.33 -1.46 16.76
C SER A 669 -36.14 -1.68 15.80
N PRO A 670 -35.78 -2.94 15.48
CA PRO A 670 -34.71 -3.27 14.52
C PRO A 670 -34.81 -2.53 13.18
N THR A 671 -36.01 -2.53 12.58
CA THR A 671 -36.27 -1.90 11.27
C THR A 671 -36.18 -0.38 11.33
N ASN A 672 -36.71 0.26 12.38
CA ASN A 672 -36.60 1.71 12.56
C ASN A 672 -35.15 2.14 12.81
N PHE A 673 -34.38 1.33 13.53
CA PHE A 673 -32.97 1.60 13.78
C PHE A 673 -32.12 1.49 12.50
N LEU A 674 -32.34 0.45 11.69
CA LEU A 674 -31.68 0.31 10.38
C LEU A 674 -32.01 1.50 9.46
N HIS A 675 -33.29 1.85 9.37
CA HIS A 675 -33.74 3.00 8.58
C HIS A 675 -33.18 4.33 9.12
N TYR A 676 -33.06 4.48 10.44
CA TYR A 676 -32.40 5.63 11.05
C TYR A 676 -30.94 5.73 10.63
N LEU A 677 -30.15 4.65 10.68
CA LEU A 677 -28.75 4.69 10.24
C LEU A 677 -28.60 5.02 8.76
N ASN A 678 -29.50 4.52 7.90
CA ASN A 678 -29.50 4.83 6.47
C ASN A 678 -30.00 6.25 6.14
N LYS A 679 -30.95 6.81 6.92
CA LYS A 679 -31.61 8.09 6.63
C LYS A 679 -31.07 9.29 7.42
N ALA A 680 -30.49 9.07 8.61
CA ALA A 680 -29.95 10.13 9.46
C ALA A 680 -28.81 10.92 8.80
N ALA A 681 -28.33 10.46 7.64
CA ALA A 681 -27.31 11.11 6.85
C ALA A 681 -27.79 11.62 5.47
N SER A 682 -29.06 11.45 5.09
CA SER A 682 -29.58 11.84 3.75
C SER A 682 -30.82 12.76 3.74
N GLU A 683 -31.49 13.03 4.85
CA GLU A 683 -32.63 13.98 4.84
C GLU A 683 -32.17 15.45 4.83
N PRO A 684 -32.58 16.28 3.84
CA PRO A 684 -32.55 17.72 4.02
C PRO A 684 -33.47 18.05 5.18
N SER A 685 -32.97 18.77 6.19
CA SER A 685 -33.86 19.54 7.04
C SER A 685 -34.79 20.32 6.11
N LEU A 686 -36.09 20.34 6.39
CA LEU A 686 -36.93 21.47 6.03
C LEU A 686 -36.27 22.71 6.67
N SER A 687 -35.31 23.29 5.95
CA SER A 687 -34.74 24.58 6.25
C SER A 687 -35.87 25.56 6.00
N ILE A 688 -36.58 25.93 7.06
CA ILE A 688 -37.36 27.15 7.06
C ILE A 688 -36.31 28.25 6.86
N ARG A 689 -36.20 28.76 5.63
CA ARG A 689 -35.44 29.97 5.33
C ARG A 689 -36.02 31.08 6.19
N GLN A 690 -35.38 31.39 7.31
CA GLN A 690 -35.56 32.70 7.95
C GLN A 690 -34.69 33.67 7.16
N ALA A 691 -35.33 34.47 6.31
CA ALA A 691 -34.73 35.70 5.82
C ALA A 691 -34.59 36.64 7.03
N ASP A 692 -33.36 36.86 7.50
CA ASP A 692 -33.04 37.97 8.41
C ASP A 692 -32.68 39.19 7.56
N PRO A 693 -33.52 40.24 7.49
CA PRO A 693 -33.05 41.56 7.14
C PRO A 693 -32.48 42.18 8.42
N GLU A 694 -31.15 42.11 8.57
CA GLU A 694 -30.29 42.97 9.42
C GLU A 694 -29.18 42.14 10.07
N GLY A 695 -27.98 42.25 9.50
CA GLY A 695 -26.78 41.57 9.96
C GLY A 695 -26.37 41.98 11.37
N LYS A 696 -26.50 41.05 12.33
CA LYS A 696 -25.67 40.99 13.54
C LYS A 696 -25.38 39.52 13.88
N GLN A 697 -24.14 39.10 13.65
CA GLN A 697 -23.62 37.79 14.01
C GLN A 697 -23.50 37.65 15.53
N GLY A 698 -24.41 36.89 16.13
CA GLY A 698 -24.24 36.27 17.45
C GLY A 698 -24.37 34.75 17.29
N SER A 699 -23.39 34.00 17.75
CA SER A 699 -23.29 32.54 17.58
C SER A 699 -24.37 31.79 18.38
N VAL A 700 -25.52 31.53 17.75
CA VAL A 700 -26.53 30.58 18.22
C VAL A 700 -26.33 29.27 17.45
N GLU A 701 -26.16 28.16 18.15
CA GLU A 701 -25.88 26.85 17.55
C GLU A 701 -27.09 26.32 16.76
N HIS A 702 -26.91 26.13 15.46
CA HIS A 702 -27.90 25.50 14.60
C HIS A 702 -27.83 23.96 14.71
N PRO A 703 -28.98 23.25 14.78
CA PRO A 703 -29.06 21.78 14.76
C PRO A 703 -28.43 21.14 13.51
N ASP A 704 -28.17 21.94 12.47
CA ASP A 704 -27.47 21.54 11.25
C ASP A 704 -25.99 21.20 11.52
N SER A 705 -25.36 21.78 12.55
CA SER A 705 -23.96 21.50 12.89
C SER A 705 -23.75 20.10 13.49
N GLU A 706 -24.68 19.60 14.31
CA GLU A 706 -24.55 18.26 14.94
C GLU A 706 -24.75 17.16 13.88
N ARG A 707 -25.74 17.30 12.99
CA ARG A 707 -25.98 16.36 11.88
C ARG A 707 -24.83 16.32 10.89
N HIS A 708 -24.30 17.49 10.53
CA HIS A 708 -23.15 17.58 9.63
C HIS A 708 -21.90 16.90 10.21
N ASN A 709 -21.73 16.90 11.53
CA ASN A 709 -20.64 16.17 12.19
C ASN A 709 -20.88 14.66 12.18
N GLN A 710 -22.11 14.19 12.40
CA GLN A 710 -22.45 12.76 12.33
C GLN A 710 -22.24 12.18 10.92
N LEU A 711 -22.70 12.88 9.88
CA LEU A 711 -22.52 12.46 8.49
C LEU A 711 -21.03 12.25 8.16
N LYS A 712 -20.17 13.19 8.54
CA LYS A 712 -18.72 13.08 8.34
C LYS A 712 -18.08 11.87 9.03
N VAL A 713 -18.57 11.52 10.22
CA VAL A 713 -18.10 10.33 10.96
C VAL A 713 -18.54 9.06 10.23
N THR A 714 -19.79 8.99 9.75
CA THR A 714 -20.29 7.86 8.97
C THR A 714 -19.53 7.69 7.65
N GLU A 715 -19.27 8.78 6.92
CA GLU A 715 -18.44 8.77 5.70
C GLU A 715 -17.02 8.27 5.98
N ALA A 716 -16.42 8.70 7.09
CA ALA A 716 -15.09 8.23 7.48
C ALA A 716 -15.10 6.73 7.87
N LEU A 717 -16.13 6.26 8.59
CA LEU A 717 -16.30 4.83 8.90
C LEU A 717 -16.50 3.99 7.63
N ARG A 718 -17.26 4.52 6.67
CA ARG A 718 -17.43 3.92 5.34
C ARG A 718 -16.10 3.83 4.58
N ALA A 719 -15.26 4.86 4.67
CA ALA A 719 -13.92 4.84 4.10
C ALA A 719 -13.03 3.75 4.74
N VAL A 720 -13.02 3.63 6.09
CA VAL A 720 -12.28 2.57 6.79
C VAL A 720 -12.76 1.16 6.38
N ALA A 721 -14.07 0.96 6.25
CA ALA A 721 -14.62 -0.31 5.75
C ALA A 721 -14.24 -0.61 4.31
N THR A 722 -14.13 0.43 3.47
CA THR A 722 -13.64 0.29 2.10
C THR A 722 -12.18 -0.17 2.09
N THR A 723 -11.34 0.39 2.95
CA THR A 723 -9.95 -0.07 3.11
C THR A 723 -9.89 -1.52 3.60
N ALA A 724 -10.73 -1.91 4.56
CA ALA A 724 -10.79 -3.29 5.04
C ALA A 724 -11.15 -4.27 3.91
N LEU A 725 -12.08 -3.90 3.03
CA LEU A 725 -12.45 -4.70 1.86
C LEU A 725 -11.28 -4.85 0.87
N VAL A 726 -10.52 -3.77 0.63
CA VAL A 726 -9.31 -3.83 -0.21
C VAL A 726 -8.28 -4.77 0.41
N TYR A 727 -7.95 -4.58 1.68
CA TYR A 727 -6.93 -5.40 2.36
C TYR A 727 -7.36 -6.85 2.61
N ALA A 728 -8.66 -7.16 2.61
CA ALA A 728 -9.16 -8.54 2.64
C ALA A 728 -8.68 -9.36 1.42
N THR A 729 -8.40 -8.70 0.29
CA THR A 729 -7.83 -9.33 -0.91
C THR A 729 -6.29 -9.41 -0.90
N LEU A 730 -5.64 -8.89 0.15
CA LEU A 730 -4.20 -8.72 0.26
C LEU A 730 -3.66 -9.49 1.49
N PRO A 731 -3.43 -10.80 1.38
CA PRO A 731 -3.05 -11.62 2.53
C PRO A 731 -1.72 -11.15 3.16
N ASN A 732 -1.72 -11.06 4.49
CA ASN A 732 -0.59 -10.61 5.32
C ASN A 732 -0.10 -9.19 5.03
N ALA A 733 -0.87 -8.38 4.29
CA ALA A 733 -0.54 -6.97 4.10
C ALA A 733 -0.72 -6.20 5.42
N THR A 734 0.18 -5.26 5.68
CA THR A 734 0.16 -4.40 6.88
C THR A 734 0.17 -2.94 6.44
N MET A 735 -0.20 -2.01 7.32
CA MET A 735 -0.34 -0.59 7.01
C MET A 735 0.56 0.25 7.89
N ALA A 736 1.01 1.41 7.40
CA ALA A 736 1.81 2.35 8.19
C ALA A 736 0.97 2.99 9.31
N LEU A 737 1.45 2.94 10.55
CA LEU A 737 0.74 3.49 11.72
C LEU A 737 0.56 5.02 11.63
N SER A 738 1.41 5.72 10.87
CA SER A 738 1.32 7.17 10.64
C SER A 738 0.00 7.61 10.01
N ILE A 739 -0.75 6.70 9.35
CA ILE A 739 -2.04 7.00 8.73
C ILE A 739 -3.05 7.62 9.71
N ILE A 740 -2.93 7.30 11.00
CA ILE A 740 -3.85 7.80 12.03
C ILE A 740 -3.72 9.32 12.25
N GLN A 741 -2.65 9.96 11.75
CA GLN A 741 -2.36 11.38 11.98
C GLN A 741 -2.76 12.28 10.81
N GLN A 742 -2.98 11.75 9.61
CA GLN A 742 -3.16 12.52 8.37
C GLN A 742 -4.43 13.37 8.34
N GLY A 743 -5.49 12.95 9.03
CA GLY A 743 -6.77 13.66 9.05
C GLY A 743 -7.96 12.71 8.84
N PRO A 744 -9.18 13.25 8.72
CA PRO A 744 -10.36 12.44 8.48
C PRO A 744 -10.28 11.74 7.12
N LEU A 745 -10.44 10.41 7.09
CA LEU A 745 -10.39 9.61 5.86
C LEU A 745 -11.47 9.99 4.85
N SER A 746 -12.60 10.56 5.32
CA SER A 746 -13.64 11.07 4.43
C SER A 746 -13.14 12.17 3.47
N LYS A 747 -12.02 12.83 3.77
CA LYS A 747 -11.41 13.86 2.92
C LYS A 747 -10.36 13.33 1.94
N ALA A 748 -10.02 12.05 2.00
CA ALA A 748 -9.00 11.48 1.12
C ALA A 748 -9.42 11.60 -0.36
N GLN A 749 -8.46 11.88 -1.26
CA GLN A 749 -8.73 12.11 -2.67
C GLN A 749 -9.43 10.91 -3.32
N TRP A 750 -9.05 9.69 -2.94
CA TRP A 750 -9.67 8.47 -3.45
C TRP A 750 -11.11 8.28 -3.00
N VAL A 751 -11.53 8.86 -1.87
CA VAL A 751 -12.94 8.86 -1.42
C VAL A 751 -13.74 9.90 -2.19
N GLN A 752 -13.17 11.07 -2.45
CA GLN A 752 -13.84 12.16 -3.17
C GLN A 752 -14.15 11.79 -4.63
N ASP A 753 -13.31 10.98 -5.26
CA ASP A 753 -13.51 10.47 -6.62
C ASP A 753 -14.58 9.36 -6.70
N CYS A 754 -14.91 8.72 -5.57
CA CYS A 754 -16.01 7.77 -5.48
C CYS A 754 -17.39 8.45 -5.48
N GLY A 755 -17.44 9.77 -5.72
CA GLY A 755 -18.65 10.58 -5.75
C GLY A 755 -19.67 10.09 -6.78
N GLU A 756 -20.86 9.79 -6.28
CA GLU A 756 -22.05 9.32 -6.98
C GLU A 756 -22.38 10.18 -8.22
N LYS A 757 -21.95 9.72 -9.39
CA LYS A 757 -22.35 10.24 -10.71
C LYS A 757 -23.15 9.20 -11.50
N ASP A 758 -24.01 8.44 -10.84
CA ASP A 758 -25.13 7.78 -11.53
C ASP A 758 -26.38 8.63 -11.35
N PRO A 759 -26.68 9.57 -12.27
CA PRO A 759 -27.92 10.33 -12.24
C PRO A 759 -29.17 9.47 -12.50
N GLU A 760 -29.01 8.19 -12.88
CA GLU A 760 -30.10 7.28 -13.25
C GLU A 760 -30.52 6.30 -12.15
N SER A 761 -29.70 6.06 -11.11
CA SER A 761 -30.12 5.22 -9.97
C SER A 761 -30.85 6.07 -8.93
N GLN A 762 -32.19 6.01 -8.93
CA GLN A 762 -33.03 6.57 -7.86
C GLN A 762 -32.90 5.83 -6.51
N ASP A 763 -32.02 4.82 -6.42
CA ASP A 763 -31.79 4.06 -5.20
C ASP A 763 -31.03 4.91 -4.17
N SER A 764 -31.68 5.17 -3.04
CA SER A 764 -31.07 5.81 -1.88
C SER A 764 -29.80 5.08 -1.45
N VAL A 765 -28.67 5.79 -1.45
CA VAL A 765 -27.34 5.28 -1.09
C VAL A 765 -27.39 4.65 0.30
N ASN A 766 -27.05 3.37 0.39
CA ASN A 766 -26.93 2.67 1.67
C ASN A 766 -25.57 3.00 2.32
N LEU A 767 -25.59 3.88 3.32
CA LEU A 767 -24.40 4.38 4.02
C LEU A 767 -23.71 3.35 4.91
N LEU A 768 -24.34 2.17 5.10
CA LEU A 768 -23.73 1.05 5.82
C LEU A 768 -22.76 0.27 4.94
N LEU A 769 -22.85 0.39 3.61
CA LEU A 769 -22.00 -0.31 2.65
C LEU A 769 -20.75 0.50 2.28
N PRO A 770 -19.61 -0.13 1.97
CA PRO A 770 -18.40 0.54 1.50
C PRO A 770 -18.58 1.39 0.23
N TYR A 771 -17.56 2.17 -0.11
CA TYR A 771 -17.48 2.84 -1.40
C TYR A 771 -17.13 1.84 -2.51
N ARG A 772 -17.69 2.04 -3.70
CA ARG A 772 -17.30 1.29 -4.91
C ARG A 772 -16.05 1.93 -5.48
N LEU A 773 -14.93 1.21 -5.47
CA LEU A 773 -13.68 1.71 -6.01
C LEU A 773 -13.51 1.36 -7.49
N SER A 774 -12.77 2.22 -8.19
CA SER A 774 -12.12 1.93 -9.47
C SER A 774 -10.69 1.41 -9.22
N ARG A 775 -10.04 0.77 -10.22
CA ARG A 775 -8.62 0.36 -10.10
C ARG A 775 -7.70 1.51 -9.63
N PRO A 776 -7.76 2.72 -10.22
CA PRO A 776 -6.91 3.82 -9.79
C PRO A 776 -7.22 4.27 -8.36
N ALA A 777 -8.49 4.28 -7.94
CA ALA A 777 -8.87 4.59 -6.56
C ALA A 777 -8.38 3.53 -5.57
N THR A 778 -8.39 2.24 -5.94
CA THR A 778 -7.77 1.17 -5.13
C THR A 778 -6.28 1.39 -4.97
N PHE A 779 -5.54 1.71 -6.04
CA PHE A 779 -4.10 1.98 -5.93
C PHE A 779 -3.79 3.24 -5.12
N ALA A 780 -4.62 4.29 -5.22
CA ALA A 780 -4.49 5.48 -4.38
C ALA A 780 -4.72 5.14 -2.89
N CYS A 781 -5.73 4.32 -2.60
CA CYS A 781 -5.99 3.81 -1.25
C CYS A 781 -4.78 3.01 -0.72
N VAL A 782 -4.30 2.02 -1.49
CA VAL A 782 -3.10 1.22 -1.11
C VAL A 782 -1.89 2.13 -0.90
N ALA A 783 -1.62 3.08 -1.81
CA ALA A 783 -0.51 4.01 -1.69
C ALA A 783 -0.59 4.83 -0.38
N MET A 784 -1.77 5.31 -0.01
CA MET A 784 -1.99 6.08 1.21
C MET A 784 -1.73 5.24 2.47
N PHE A 785 -2.23 4.00 2.53
CA PHE A 785 -2.07 3.14 3.71
C PHE A 785 -0.69 2.48 3.81
N GLU A 786 -0.01 2.24 2.69
CA GLU A 786 1.36 1.72 2.66
C GLU A 786 2.40 2.77 3.04
N SER A 787 2.25 4.00 2.53
CA SER A 787 3.14 5.13 2.85
C SER A 787 2.78 5.82 4.16
N GLY A 788 1.52 5.74 4.57
CA GLY A 788 0.95 6.46 5.69
C GLY A 788 0.79 7.97 5.47
N CYS A 789 1.01 8.47 4.25
CA CYS A 789 0.95 9.91 3.95
C CYS A 789 0.56 10.30 2.50
N PHE A 790 0.78 9.44 1.50
CA PHE A 790 0.52 9.82 0.10
C PHE A 790 -0.96 9.73 -0.26
N ASP A 791 -1.65 10.87 -0.25
CA ASP A 791 -3.04 11.02 -0.69
C ASP A 791 -3.10 11.43 -2.17
N LEU A 792 -2.97 10.43 -3.06
CA LEU A 792 -2.91 10.64 -4.50
C LEU A 792 -4.29 10.73 -5.13
N LYS A 793 -4.43 11.61 -6.14
CA LYS A 793 -5.65 11.65 -6.98
C LYS A 793 -5.73 10.39 -7.86
N PRO A 794 -6.86 9.67 -7.88
CA PRO A 794 -7.03 8.48 -8.69
C PRO A 794 -6.75 8.69 -10.19
N ASP A 795 -7.12 9.84 -10.75
CA ASP A 795 -6.89 10.18 -12.17
C ASP A 795 -5.43 10.02 -12.62
N VAL A 796 -4.49 10.28 -11.72
CA VAL A 796 -3.05 10.22 -12.01
C VAL A 796 -2.59 8.76 -12.17
N LEU A 797 -3.33 7.79 -11.62
CA LEU A 797 -2.97 6.38 -11.58
C LEU A 797 -3.67 5.53 -12.66
N ASN A 798 -4.32 6.15 -13.65
CA ASN A 798 -5.11 5.45 -14.68
C ASN A 798 -4.32 4.36 -15.45
N ARG A 799 -3.05 4.64 -15.76
CA ARG A 799 -2.15 3.72 -16.50
C ARG A 799 -1.39 2.75 -15.60
N VAL A 800 -1.54 2.85 -14.28
CA VAL A 800 -0.82 1.99 -13.33
C VAL A 800 -1.39 0.58 -13.37
N MET A 801 -0.50 -0.39 -13.56
CA MET A 801 -0.84 -1.81 -13.51
C MET A 801 -0.46 -2.47 -12.20
N ALA A 802 0.55 -1.93 -11.51
CA ALA A 802 0.97 -2.43 -10.21
C ALA A 802 1.71 -1.36 -9.39
N VAL A 803 1.76 -1.54 -8.07
CA VAL A 803 2.48 -0.68 -7.12
C VAL A 803 3.41 -1.54 -6.29
N SER A 804 4.72 -1.27 -6.33
CA SER A 804 5.69 -1.90 -5.42
C SER A 804 5.93 -1.00 -4.22
N ALA A 805 5.80 -1.58 -3.02
CA ALA A 805 5.99 -0.92 -1.74
C ALA A 805 6.63 -1.90 -0.74
N GLY A 806 7.81 -1.54 -0.22
CA GLY A 806 8.52 -2.39 0.75
C GLY A 806 8.85 -3.79 0.20
N ASP A 807 8.24 -4.82 0.77
CA ASP A 807 8.39 -6.23 0.39
C ASP A 807 7.21 -6.76 -0.47
N SER A 808 6.36 -5.85 -0.95
CA SER A 808 5.09 -6.17 -1.58
C SER A 808 4.96 -5.56 -2.97
N ILE A 809 4.34 -6.30 -3.90
CA ILE A 809 3.88 -5.79 -5.19
C ILE A 809 2.37 -6.00 -5.27
N TYR A 810 1.63 -4.90 -5.33
CA TYR A 810 0.18 -4.86 -5.48
C TYR A 810 -0.15 -4.77 -6.96
N VAL A 811 -0.69 -5.83 -7.55
CA VAL A 811 -0.92 -5.94 -9.00
C VAL A 811 -2.41 -5.99 -9.28
N ALA A 812 -2.85 -5.28 -10.33
CA ALA A 812 -4.22 -5.40 -10.80
C ALA A 812 -4.52 -6.84 -11.21
N ALA A 813 -5.61 -7.42 -10.68
CA ALA A 813 -5.96 -8.82 -10.94
C ALA A 813 -5.98 -9.24 -12.43
N PRO A 814 -6.46 -8.40 -13.39
CA PRO A 814 -6.46 -8.78 -14.80
C PRO A 814 -5.06 -9.04 -15.40
N VAL A 815 -3.98 -8.59 -14.76
CA VAL A 815 -2.60 -8.85 -15.21
C VAL A 815 -2.10 -10.24 -14.77
N LEU A 816 -2.72 -10.82 -13.74
CA LEU A 816 -2.31 -12.08 -13.11
C LEU A 816 -3.28 -13.24 -13.38
N CYS A 817 -4.21 -13.09 -14.31
CA CYS A 817 -5.15 -14.14 -14.65
C CYS A 817 -5.41 -14.19 -16.15
N ASP A 818 -6.09 -15.26 -16.55
CA ASP A 818 -6.55 -15.43 -17.92
C ASP A 818 -7.44 -14.25 -18.35
N PRO A 819 -7.20 -13.65 -19.54
CA PRO A 819 -7.99 -12.54 -20.03
C PRO A 819 -9.47 -12.90 -20.25
N ALA A 820 -9.84 -14.18 -20.38
CA ALA A 820 -11.23 -14.61 -20.48
C ALA A 820 -11.99 -14.49 -19.15
N VAL A 821 -11.28 -14.49 -18.01
CA VAL A 821 -11.88 -14.35 -16.68
C VAL A 821 -12.25 -12.90 -16.42
N ARG A 822 -13.54 -12.65 -16.14
CA ARG A 822 -14.00 -11.32 -15.74
C ARG A 822 -13.62 -11.04 -14.29
N THR A 823 -12.64 -10.18 -14.09
CA THR A 823 -12.23 -9.69 -12.77
C THR A 823 -13.03 -8.45 -12.39
N LYS A 824 -13.14 -8.16 -11.09
CA LYS A 824 -13.77 -6.91 -10.64
C LYS A 824 -12.85 -5.73 -10.96
N PRO A 825 -13.38 -4.57 -11.39
CA PRO A 825 -12.55 -3.41 -11.75
C PRO A 825 -11.59 -2.91 -10.67
N HIS A 826 -11.87 -3.16 -9.39
CA HIS A 826 -11.04 -2.74 -8.25
C HIS A 826 -10.20 -3.88 -7.66
N GLU A 827 -10.24 -5.08 -8.22
CA GLU A 827 -9.54 -6.25 -7.67
C GLU A 827 -8.03 -6.10 -7.84
N VAL A 828 -7.31 -6.13 -6.72
CA VAL A 828 -5.85 -6.08 -6.65
C VAL A 828 -5.38 -7.28 -5.85
N ARG A 829 -4.25 -7.86 -6.24
CA ARG A 829 -3.64 -9.01 -5.57
C ARG A 829 -2.24 -8.65 -5.10
N ARG A 830 -1.84 -9.16 -3.94
CA ARG A 830 -0.50 -8.97 -3.39
C ARG A 830 0.42 -10.12 -3.79
N ILE A 831 1.59 -9.77 -4.31
CA ILE A 831 2.74 -10.67 -4.51
C ILE A 831 3.83 -10.25 -3.52
N ILE A 832 4.49 -11.22 -2.90
CA ILE A 832 5.67 -10.96 -2.06
C ILE A 832 6.87 -10.77 -2.98
N GLY A 833 7.51 -9.60 -2.91
CA GLY A 833 8.63 -9.21 -3.76
C GLY A 833 8.81 -7.70 -3.83
N ASN A 834 9.94 -7.24 -4.35
CA ASN A 834 10.18 -5.82 -4.59
C ASN A 834 10.90 -5.60 -5.92
N VAL A 835 10.83 -4.38 -6.44
CA VAL A 835 11.50 -3.98 -7.69
C VAL A 835 12.87 -3.32 -7.43
N GLY A 836 13.42 -3.44 -6.23
CA GLY A 836 14.72 -2.87 -5.85
C GLY A 836 14.76 -1.34 -5.77
N ARG A 837 13.60 -0.67 -5.62
CA ARG A 837 13.47 0.80 -5.54
C ARG A 837 13.08 1.24 -4.12
N PRO A 838 13.64 2.35 -3.60
CA PRO A 838 13.12 2.96 -2.38
C PRO A 838 11.79 3.68 -2.64
N GLY A 839 10.93 3.76 -1.62
CA GLY A 839 9.62 4.44 -1.71
C GLY A 839 8.55 3.61 -2.41
N LEU A 840 7.58 4.28 -3.05
CA LEU A 840 6.56 3.64 -3.89
C LEU A 840 6.98 3.67 -5.36
N ALA A 841 6.95 2.52 -6.03
CA ALA A 841 7.14 2.43 -7.48
C ALA A 841 5.82 2.03 -8.16
N PHE A 842 5.25 2.96 -8.93
CA PHE A 842 4.07 2.78 -9.76
C PHE A 842 4.47 2.24 -11.12
N LEU A 843 4.20 0.96 -11.37
CA LEU A 843 4.55 0.25 -12.59
C LEU A 843 3.54 0.63 -13.69
N ILE A 844 4.04 1.20 -14.79
CA ILE A 844 3.23 1.60 -15.95
C ILE A 844 3.74 0.89 -17.21
N PRO A 845 2.85 0.49 -18.14
CA PRO A 845 3.26 -0.11 -19.40
C PRO A 845 3.85 0.94 -20.36
N PRO A 846 4.72 0.54 -21.30
CA PRO A 846 5.27 1.45 -22.30
C PRO A 846 4.16 2.04 -23.18
N ILE A 847 4.33 3.29 -23.63
CA ILE A 847 3.35 3.98 -24.52
C ILE A 847 3.16 3.21 -25.82
N SER A 848 4.23 2.61 -26.33
CA SER A 848 4.20 1.78 -27.54
C SER A 848 4.97 0.51 -27.25
N PRO A 849 4.28 -0.59 -26.85
CA PRO A 849 4.91 -1.89 -26.69
C PRO A 849 5.62 -2.28 -28.01
N ARG A 850 6.56 -3.21 -28.08
CA ARG A 850 7.15 -3.64 -29.37
C ARG A 850 6.60 -5.00 -29.80
N MET A 851 6.68 -5.31 -31.09
CA MET A 851 6.37 -6.64 -31.63
C MET A 851 7.51 -7.05 -32.56
N ARG A 852 7.82 -8.35 -32.57
CA ARG A 852 8.81 -8.94 -33.45
C ARG A 852 8.41 -8.68 -34.90
N GLN A 853 9.29 -8.03 -35.64
CA GLN A 853 9.14 -7.91 -37.08
C GLN A 853 9.49 -9.24 -37.73
N ILE A 854 8.78 -9.57 -38.80
CA ILE A 854 9.03 -10.78 -39.57
C ILE A 854 10.37 -10.58 -40.30
N ASP A 855 11.34 -11.46 -40.03
CA ASP A 855 12.62 -11.45 -40.72
C ASP A 855 12.45 -12.10 -42.10
N LEU A 856 12.47 -11.26 -43.13
CA LEU A 856 12.34 -11.63 -44.55
C LEU A 856 13.47 -12.55 -45.04
N HIS A 857 14.56 -12.68 -44.28
CA HIS A 857 15.69 -13.56 -44.63
C HIS A 857 15.56 -14.98 -44.06
N THR A 858 14.64 -15.22 -43.12
CA THR A 858 14.28 -16.55 -42.63
C THR A 858 13.08 -17.10 -43.39
N TYR A 859 13.31 -18.04 -44.30
CA TYR A 859 12.27 -18.75 -45.07
C TYR A 859 11.57 -19.85 -44.23
N ARG A 860 10.99 -19.49 -43.08
CA ARG A 860 10.18 -20.42 -42.27
C ARG A 860 8.85 -20.68 -42.99
N VAL A 861 8.49 -21.93 -43.20
CA VAL A 861 7.20 -22.31 -43.80
C VAL A 861 6.08 -22.03 -42.78
N ILE A 862 5.14 -21.16 -43.14
CA ILE A 862 3.92 -20.84 -42.38
C ILE A 862 2.79 -21.72 -42.93
N ASN A 863 2.20 -22.56 -42.09
CA ASN A 863 1.14 -23.49 -42.51
C ASN A 863 -0.21 -23.07 -41.92
N HIS A 864 -1.01 -22.37 -42.71
CA HIS A 864 -2.40 -22.03 -42.35
C HIS A 864 -3.34 -23.23 -42.56
N ASN A 865 -3.20 -24.23 -41.69
CA ASN A 865 -4.02 -25.44 -41.74
C ASN A 865 -5.48 -25.14 -41.33
N PRO A 866 -6.46 -25.91 -41.85
CA PRO A 866 -7.84 -25.80 -41.38
C PRO A 866 -7.95 -26.32 -39.93
N TYR A 867 -8.74 -25.63 -39.11
CA TYR A 867 -9.01 -26.03 -37.74
C TYR A 867 -9.72 -27.38 -37.68
N ASN A 868 -9.18 -28.29 -36.86
CA ASN A 868 -9.63 -29.68 -36.76
C ASN A 868 -10.64 -29.93 -35.64
N GLY A 869 -11.13 -28.89 -34.96
CA GLY A 869 -12.10 -29.02 -33.87
C GLY A 869 -11.51 -29.39 -32.50
N LYS A 870 -10.20 -29.63 -32.40
CA LYS A 870 -9.56 -30.08 -31.15
C LYS A 870 -9.12 -28.91 -30.26
N LEU A 871 -9.41 -29.06 -28.96
CA LEU A 871 -8.91 -28.18 -27.90
C LEU A 871 -7.49 -28.63 -27.51
N GLU A 872 -6.47 -28.00 -28.09
CA GLU A 872 -5.05 -28.32 -27.84
C GLU A 872 -4.29 -27.05 -27.44
N ASP A 873 -3.21 -27.21 -26.66
CA ASP A 873 -2.23 -26.15 -26.40
C ASP A 873 -1.01 -26.32 -27.31
N CYS A 874 -0.90 -25.49 -28.34
CA CYS A 874 0.24 -25.44 -29.24
C CYS A 874 1.35 -24.48 -28.76
N PHE A 875 1.12 -23.74 -27.68
CA PHE A 875 1.95 -22.65 -27.17
C PHE A 875 2.59 -22.96 -25.80
N GLN A 876 2.80 -24.24 -25.48
CA GLN A 876 3.24 -24.75 -24.18
C GLN A 876 4.55 -24.13 -23.65
N ASN A 877 5.44 -23.64 -24.53
CA ASN A 877 6.72 -23.04 -24.14
C ASN A 877 6.66 -21.50 -24.00
N THR A 878 5.45 -20.93 -23.96
CA THR A 878 5.25 -19.50 -23.77
C THR A 878 5.52 -19.09 -22.33
N SER A 879 6.28 -18.01 -22.14
CA SER A 879 6.61 -17.43 -20.85
C SER A 879 6.48 -15.91 -20.90
N LEU A 880 6.18 -15.29 -19.74
CA LEU A 880 6.10 -13.84 -19.59
C LEU A 880 7.26 -13.35 -18.73
N HIS A 881 8.01 -12.38 -19.24
CA HIS A 881 9.17 -11.79 -18.58
C HIS A 881 8.94 -10.31 -18.31
N LEU A 882 9.14 -9.91 -17.06
CA LEU A 882 9.08 -8.52 -16.63
C LEU A 882 10.48 -7.89 -16.70
N SER A 883 10.58 -6.72 -17.31
CA SER A 883 11.80 -5.92 -17.40
C SER A 883 11.48 -4.42 -17.26
N PHE A 884 12.51 -3.59 -17.10
CA PHE A 884 12.35 -2.14 -16.95
C PHE A 884 13.08 -1.42 -18.09
N SER A 885 12.45 -0.41 -18.69
CA SER A 885 13.08 0.36 -19.78
C SER A 885 14.16 1.35 -19.29
N GLY A 886 14.16 1.63 -17.99
CA GLY A 886 14.97 2.68 -17.37
C GLY A 886 14.29 4.06 -17.35
N TYR A 887 13.10 4.20 -17.94
CA TYR A 887 12.31 5.43 -17.82
C TYR A 887 11.68 5.56 -16.43
N GLU A 888 11.92 6.70 -15.79
CA GLU A 888 11.44 7.04 -14.46
C GLU A 888 10.89 8.47 -14.46
N LEU A 889 9.73 8.65 -13.82
CA LEU A 889 9.14 9.96 -13.60
C LEU A 889 8.78 10.10 -12.12
N VAL A 890 9.39 11.07 -11.45
CA VAL A 890 9.09 11.38 -10.05
C VAL A 890 7.67 11.94 -9.94
N LEU A 891 6.90 11.39 -9.01
CA LEU A 891 5.56 11.87 -8.72
C LEU A 891 5.62 13.00 -7.69
N ASP A 892 4.97 14.13 -7.97
CA ASP A 892 4.76 15.16 -6.95
C ASP A 892 3.70 14.67 -5.95
N VAL A 893 4.14 14.30 -4.75
CA VAL A 893 3.29 13.86 -3.63
C VAL A 893 2.84 15.02 -2.74
N GLY A 894 3.13 16.28 -3.11
CA GLY A 894 2.68 17.48 -2.38
C GLY A 894 3.49 17.80 -1.12
N ASN A 895 4.53 17.01 -0.80
CA ASN A 895 5.44 17.27 0.32
C ASN A 895 6.57 18.22 -0.09
N GLN A 896 6.47 19.50 0.26
CA GLN A 896 7.57 20.45 0.08
C GLN A 896 8.69 20.16 1.10
N GLY A 897 9.91 19.86 0.61
CA GLY A 897 11.12 19.72 1.44
C GLY A 897 11.65 18.29 1.62
N ALA A 898 10.95 17.26 1.12
CA ALA A 898 11.47 15.89 1.07
C ALA A 898 12.56 15.78 -0.02
N LYS A 899 13.76 15.32 0.34
CA LYS A 899 14.91 15.19 -0.59
C LYS A 899 15.06 13.79 -1.22
N SER A 900 14.31 12.81 -0.72
CA SER A 900 14.27 11.47 -1.28
C SER A 900 13.10 11.36 -2.26
N VAL A 901 13.32 10.67 -3.37
CA VAL A 901 12.23 10.33 -4.29
C VAL A 901 11.30 9.34 -3.58
N GLU A 902 10.17 9.87 -3.13
CA GLU A 902 9.20 9.17 -2.28
C GLU A 902 8.24 8.29 -3.09
N ALA A 903 7.97 8.69 -4.34
CA ALA A 903 7.12 7.98 -5.29
C ALA A 903 7.62 8.18 -6.74
N VAL A 904 7.67 7.10 -7.52
CA VAL A 904 8.04 7.14 -8.96
C VAL A 904 7.05 6.38 -9.82
N PHE A 905 6.79 6.89 -11.02
CA PHE A 905 6.38 6.04 -12.12
C PHE A 905 7.60 5.35 -12.72
N LEU A 906 7.51 4.03 -12.85
CA LEU A 906 8.54 3.19 -13.43
C LEU A 906 7.95 2.47 -14.65
N GLU A 907 8.49 2.77 -15.83
CA GLU A 907 8.05 2.09 -17.05
C GLU A 907 8.53 0.64 -17.04
N THR A 908 7.56 -0.26 -17.13
CA THR A 908 7.71 -1.70 -16.92
C THR A 908 7.19 -2.43 -18.13
N ILE A 909 8.04 -3.25 -18.72
CA ILE A 909 7.78 -4.00 -19.95
C ILE A 909 7.49 -5.44 -19.56
N ILE A 910 6.27 -5.91 -19.86
CA ILE A 910 5.90 -7.33 -19.81
C ILE A 910 6.08 -7.86 -21.23
N SER A 911 6.96 -8.84 -21.41
CA SER A 911 7.30 -9.42 -22.72
C SER A 911 6.95 -10.89 -22.80
N ALA A 912 6.31 -11.31 -23.90
CA ALA A 912 6.11 -12.71 -24.24
C ALA A 912 7.34 -13.29 -24.92
N HIS A 913 7.75 -14.47 -24.46
CA HIS A 913 8.81 -15.28 -25.06
C HIS A 913 8.30 -16.68 -25.36
N ASP A 914 8.72 -17.25 -26.48
CA ASP A 914 8.52 -18.67 -26.80
C ASP A 914 9.87 -19.34 -26.97
N ARG A 915 10.08 -20.43 -26.22
CA ARG A 915 11.37 -21.16 -26.19
C ARG A 915 12.58 -20.25 -25.91
N GLY A 916 12.37 -19.17 -25.15
CA GLY A 916 13.40 -18.19 -24.78
C GLY A 916 13.65 -17.08 -25.82
N GLU A 917 12.92 -17.07 -26.94
CA GLU A 917 12.99 -15.98 -27.92
C GLU A 917 11.86 -14.95 -27.69
N TRP A 918 12.21 -13.67 -27.73
CA TRP A 918 11.26 -12.56 -27.58
C TRP A 918 10.29 -12.47 -28.77
N ILE A 919 9.00 -12.30 -28.49
CA ILE A 919 7.92 -12.18 -29.49
C ILE A 919 7.32 -10.78 -29.50
N ALA A 920 6.84 -10.30 -28.35
CA ALA A 920 6.15 -9.03 -28.25
C ALA A 920 6.08 -8.54 -26.81
N ASP A 921 5.96 -7.23 -26.65
CA ASP A 921 5.59 -6.60 -25.39
C ASP A 921 4.07 -6.50 -25.30
N ILE A 922 3.55 -6.76 -24.10
CA ILE A 922 2.13 -6.93 -23.80
C ILE A 922 1.66 -5.80 -22.89
N ASP A 923 0.54 -5.18 -23.26
CA ASP A 923 -0.22 -4.30 -22.38
C ASP A 923 -1.63 -4.89 -22.20
N THR A 924 -1.79 -5.71 -21.16
CA THR A 924 -3.04 -6.41 -20.85
C THR A 924 -4.18 -5.44 -20.52
N LEU A 925 -3.89 -4.32 -19.84
CA LEU A 925 -4.93 -3.38 -19.40
C LEU A 925 -5.54 -2.61 -20.58
N SER A 926 -4.70 -2.15 -21.52
CA SER A 926 -5.17 -1.52 -22.75
C SER A 926 -5.93 -2.52 -23.64
N THR A 927 -5.44 -3.76 -23.72
CA THR A 927 -6.06 -4.85 -24.48
C THR A 927 -7.47 -5.15 -23.98
N LEU A 928 -7.64 -5.31 -22.66
CA LEU A 928 -8.94 -5.59 -22.05
C LEU A 928 -9.93 -4.42 -22.14
N SER A 929 -9.43 -3.20 -22.27
CA SER A 929 -10.26 -1.99 -22.44
C SER A 929 -10.59 -1.70 -23.91
N SER A 930 -10.04 -2.48 -24.85
CA SER A 930 -10.18 -2.23 -26.28
C SER A 930 -11.56 -2.62 -26.80
N PRO A 931 -12.19 -1.81 -27.67
CA PRO A 931 -13.47 -2.17 -28.30
C PRO A 931 -13.34 -3.35 -29.28
N HIS A 932 -12.12 -3.74 -29.65
CA HIS A 932 -11.85 -4.86 -30.55
C HIS A 932 -11.79 -6.21 -29.82
N LEU A 933 -11.79 -6.23 -28.48
CA LEU A 933 -11.80 -7.47 -27.69
C LEU A 933 -13.24 -7.80 -27.25
N HIS A 934 -13.67 -9.02 -27.52
CA HIS A 934 -14.98 -9.52 -27.16
C HIS A 934 -14.84 -10.79 -26.31
N HIS A 935 -15.64 -10.91 -25.26
CA HIS A 935 -15.73 -12.14 -24.48
C HIS A 935 -16.88 -12.98 -25.02
N ALA A 936 -16.63 -14.24 -25.35
CA ALA A 936 -17.71 -15.17 -25.64
C ALA A 936 -18.58 -15.35 -24.38
N SER A 937 -19.90 -15.48 -24.58
CA SER A 937 -20.80 -15.84 -23.48
C SER A 937 -20.36 -17.18 -22.88
N PRO A 938 -20.42 -17.34 -21.55
CA PRO A 938 -20.19 -18.64 -20.94
C PRO A 938 -21.13 -19.66 -21.59
N ALA A 939 -20.57 -20.75 -22.12
CA ALA A 939 -21.41 -21.87 -22.54
C ALA A 939 -22.19 -22.36 -21.31
N LEU A 940 -23.48 -22.69 -21.48
CA LEU A 940 -24.28 -23.36 -20.45
C LEU A 940 -23.45 -24.53 -19.91
N VAL A 941 -23.22 -24.55 -18.59
CA VAL A 941 -22.31 -25.45 -17.87
C VAL A 941 -22.65 -26.94 -18.08
N GLU A 942 -23.81 -27.24 -18.66
CA GLU A 942 -24.30 -28.59 -18.95
C GLU A 942 -24.77 -28.73 -20.40
N CYS A 943 -23.88 -28.55 -21.39
CA CYS A 943 -24.20 -28.98 -22.74
C CYS A 943 -24.01 -30.51 -22.87
N THR A 944 -25.01 -31.22 -23.41
CA THR A 944 -24.94 -32.67 -23.67
C THR A 944 -24.06 -33.04 -24.88
N HIS A 945 -23.46 -32.03 -25.54
CA HIS A 945 -22.48 -32.21 -26.59
C HIS A 945 -21.16 -32.72 -25.97
N GLY A 946 -20.94 -34.04 -26.03
CA GLY A 946 -19.73 -34.66 -25.53
C GLY A 946 -18.46 -34.17 -26.25
N GLN A 947 -17.31 -34.22 -25.57
CA GLN A 947 -15.98 -33.84 -26.09
C GLN A 947 -15.45 -34.79 -27.19
N SER A 948 -16.31 -35.41 -27.99
CA SER A 948 -15.89 -36.26 -29.11
C SER A 948 -15.46 -35.39 -30.30
N SER A 949 -14.23 -35.62 -30.76
CA SER A 949 -13.44 -34.77 -31.66
C SER A 949 -14.06 -34.43 -33.02
N GLU A 950 -15.06 -35.20 -33.48
CA GLU A 950 -15.73 -34.93 -34.77
C GLU A 950 -17.00 -34.07 -34.64
N SER A 951 -17.50 -33.86 -33.41
CA SER A 951 -18.82 -33.28 -33.19
C SER A 951 -18.82 -31.81 -32.75
N ASN A 952 -17.64 -31.17 -32.63
CA ASN A 952 -17.49 -29.81 -32.11
C ASN A 952 -16.83 -28.85 -33.12
N LEU A 953 -16.93 -29.15 -34.42
CA LEU A 953 -16.47 -28.25 -35.49
C LEU A 953 -17.45 -27.08 -35.68
N PRO A 954 -16.94 -25.85 -35.87
CA PRO A 954 -17.76 -24.69 -36.22
C PRO A 954 -18.38 -24.84 -37.61
N HIS A 955 -19.56 -24.26 -37.85
CA HIS A 955 -20.24 -24.33 -39.16
C HIS A 955 -19.60 -23.45 -40.25
N PHE A 956 -18.56 -22.68 -39.92
CA PHE A 956 -17.82 -21.80 -40.83
C PHE A 956 -16.34 -22.19 -40.86
N PRO A 957 -15.63 -21.95 -41.99
CA PRO A 957 -14.22 -22.31 -42.12
C PRO A 957 -13.36 -21.47 -41.18
N LEU A 958 -12.54 -22.15 -40.38
CA LEU A 958 -11.61 -21.54 -39.42
C LEU A 958 -10.20 -22.04 -39.70
N THR A 959 -9.24 -21.14 -39.71
CA THR A 959 -7.81 -21.48 -39.85
C THR A 959 -7.19 -21.66 -38.46
N SER A 960 -6.44 -22.75 -38.24
CA SER A 960 -5.70 -22.94 -36.98
C SER A 960 -4.42 -22.10 -36.97
N ILE A 961 -4.15 -21.46 -35.84
CA ILE A 961 -2.88 -20.80 -35.53
C ILE A 961 -2.21 -21.58 -34.40
N ASP A 962 -1.09 -22.21 -34.72
CA ASP A 962 -0.37 -23.13 -33.82
C ASP A 962 1.00 -22.59 -33.43
N ARG A 963 1.46 -21.54 -34.09
CA ARG A 963 2.78 -20.93 -33.90
C ARG A 963 2.69 -19.41 -33.90
N TRP A 964 3.68 -18.76 -33.28
CA TRP A 964 3.74 -17.30 -33.21
C TRP A 964 3.97 -16.66 -34.59
N GLU A 965 4.67 -17.34 -35.51
CA GLU A 965 4.83 -16.86 -36.89
C GLU A 965 3.49 -16.78 -37.63
N GLU A 966 2.61 -17.77 -37.46
CA GLU A 966 1.26 -17.79 -38.04
C GLU A 966 0.33 -16.72 -37.45
N LEU A 967 0.61 -16.27 -36.22
CA LEU A 967 -0.11 -15.16 -35.60
C LEU A 967 0.41 -13.79 -36.07
N LEU A 968 1.73 -13.65 -36.24
CA LEU A 968 2.34 -12.40 -36.72
C LEU A 968 2.08 -12.18 -38.22
N GLU A 969 1.98 -13.26 -39.00
CA GLU A 969 1.59 -13.26 -40.40
C GLU A 969 0.24 -13.94 -40.57
N MET A 970 -0.83 -13.16 -40.35
CA MET A 970 -2.17 -13.71 -40.19
C MET A 970 -2.77 -14.27 -41.50
N PRO A 971 -3.57 -15.35 -41.41
CA PRO A 971 -4.28 -15.89 -42.56
C PRO A 971 -5.36 -14.92 -43.06
N MET A 972 -5.71 -15.04 -44.35
CA MET A 972 -6.89 -14.38 -44.89
C MET A 972 -8.15 -15.12 -44.42
N GLY A 973 -8.96 -14.51 -43.55
CA GLY A 973 -10.21 -15.06 -43.03
C GLY A 973 -10.22 -15.24 -41.51
N ASP A 974 -11.24 -15.93 -41.01
CA ASP A 974 -11.39 -16.21 -39.58
C ASP A 974 -10.38 -17.26 -39.13
N ALA A 975 -9.77 -17.04 -37.97
CA ALA A 975 -8.73 -17.90 -37.43
C ALA A 975 -8.89 -18.17 -35.94
N VAL A 976 -8.34 -19.29 -35.47
CA VAL A 976 -8.37 -19.69 -34.06
C VAL A 976 -6.96 -19.99 -33.56
N VAL A 977 -6.54 -19.27 -32.52
CA VAL A 977 -5.31 -19.55 -31.77
C VAL A 977 -5.56 -20.69 -30.79
N ARG A 978 -4.82 -21.78 -30.94
CA ARG A 978 -4.96 -22.99 -30.11
C ARG A 978 -4.06 -22.93 -28.87
N ALA A 979 -4.48 -22.18 -27.86
CA ALA A 979 -3.75 -21.96 -26.61
C ALA A 979 -4.55 -22.49 -25.38
N HIS A 980 -5.21 -23.64 -25.55
CA HIS A 980 -6.18 -24.15 -24.58
C HIS A 980 -5.56 -24.33 -23.19
N SER A 981 -6.22 -23.81 -22.16
CA SER A 981 -5.76 -23.86 -20.77
C SER A 981 -4.38 -23.21 -20.51
N ASN A 982 -3.83 -22.44 -21.46
CA ASN A 982 -2.58 -21.72 -21.33
C ASN A 982 -2.82 -20.21 -21.28
N TRP A 983 -3.17 -19.72 -20.09
CA TRP A 983 -3.57 -18.33 -19.92
C TRP A 983 -2.48 -17.31 -20.31
N LEU A 984 -1.19 -17.68 -20.20
CA LEU A 984 -0.06 -16.84 -20.61
C LEU A 984 -0.07 -16.63 -22.13
N ALA A 985 -0.19 -17.72 -22.89
CA ALA A 985 -0.29 -17.67 -24.34
C ALA A 985 -1.56 -16.96 -24.80
N ARG A 986 -2.70 -17.19 -24.13
CA ARG A 986 -3.98 -16.52 -24.43
C ARG A 986 -3.89 -15.00 -24.20
N SER A 987 -3.24 -14.57 -23.11
CA SER A 987 -3.00 -13.15 -22.82
C SER A 987 -2.12 -12.48 -23.88
N ALA A 988 -1.00 -13.14 -24.23
CA ALA A 988 -0.09 -12.65 -25.26
C ALA A 988 -0.74 -12.59 -26.66
N ALA A 989 -1.46 -13.65 -27.05
CA ALA A 989 -2.16 -13.70 -28.33
C ALA A 989 -3.26 -12.63 -28.44
N ALA A 990 -4.01 -12.39 -27.36
CA ALA A 990 -5.05 -11.36 -27.31
C ALA A 990 -4.45 -9.97 -27.51
N ALA A 991 -3.37 -9.67 -26.80
CA ALA A 991 -2.70 -8.38 -26.90
C ALA A 991 -2.12 -8.14 -28.31
N ILE A 992 -1.47 -9.15 -28.90
CA ILE A 992 -0.92 -9.05 -30.26
C ILE A 992 -2.05 -8.86 -31.29
N SER A 993 -3.09 -9.68 -31.24
CA SER A 993 -4.21 -9.64 -32.18
C SER A 993 -4.96 -8.31 -32.15
N VAL A 994 -5.33 -7.82 -30.96
CA VAL A 994 -6.01 -6.53 -30.78
C VAL A 994 -5.14 -5.39 -31.29
N ARG A 995 -3.84 -5.44 -31.02
CA ARG A 995 -2.88 -4.41 -31.43
C ARG A 995 -2.68 -4.35 -32.94
N MET A 996 -2.76 -5.48 -33.63
CA MET A 996 -2.78 -5.52 -35.10
C MET A 996 -4.09 -4.98 -35.69
N GLY A 997 -5.06 -4.61 -34.85
CA GLY A 997 -6.33 -4.02 -35.27
C GLY A 997 -7.46 -5.02 -35.49
N ASN A 998 -7.27 -6.29 -35.12
CA ASN A 998 -8.25 -7.33 -35.40
C ASN A 998 -9.31 -7.43 -34.30
N LYS A 999 -10.51 -7.84 -34.72
CA LYS A 999 -11.58 -8.23 -33.79
C LYS A 999 -11.23 -9.58 -33.19
N THR A 1000 -11.09 -9.60 -31.87
CA THR A 1000 -10.59 -10.75 -31.12
C THR A 1000 -11.66 -11.24 -30.16
N VAL A 1001 -11.96 -12.54 -30.18
CA VAL A 1001 -12.95 -13.19 -29.33
C VAL A 1001 -12.25 -14.16 -28.39
N LEU A 1002 -12.35 -13.90 -27.07
CA LEU A 1002 -11.86 -14.79 -26.03
C LEU A 1002 -12.91 -15.87 -25.73
N LEU A 1003 -12.54 -17.13 -25.95
CA LEU A 1003 -13.40 -18.27 -25.67
C LEU A 1003 -13.29 -18.71 -24.19
N SER A 1004 -14.30 -19.39 -23.66
CA SER A 1004 -14.16 -20.04 -22.34
C SER A 1004 -13.37 -21.34 -22.47
N SER A 1005 -12.70 -21.77 -21.39
CA SER A 1005 -11.95 -23.04 -21.37
C SER A 1005 -12.80 -24.29 -21.67
N SER A 1006 -14.12 -24.19 -21.46
CA SER A 1006 -15.13 -25.21 -21.77
C SER A 1006 -16.01 -24.85 -22.98
N HIS A 1007 -15.54 -23.99 -23.89
CA HIS A 1007 -16.35 -23.51 -25.01
C HIS A 1007 -16.80 -24.66 -25.93
N CYS A 1008 -18.08 -24.66 -26.28
CA CYS A 1008 -18.67 -25.55 -27.27
C CYS A 1008 -19.15 -24.72 -28.46
N TRP A 1009 -18.60 -25.01 -29.64
CA TRP A 1009 -18.90 -24.28 -30.88
C TRP A 1009 -20.38 -24.36 -31.25
N LYS A 1010 -21.05 -25.49 -30.97
CA LYS A 1010 -22.50 -25.67 -31.19
C LYS A 1010 -23.39 -24.87 -30.23
N CYS A 1011 -22.93 -24.65 -29.00
CA CYS A 1011 -23.69 -23.88 -27.99
C CYS A 1011 -23.42 -22.38 -28.06
N GLY A 1012 -22.27 -21.99 -28.61
CA GLY A 1012 -21.89 -20.59 -28.83
C GLY A 1012 -22.58 -19.94 -30.03
N GLU A 1013 -23.16 -20.72 -30.94
CA GLU A 1013 -23.88 -20.23 -32.10
C GLU A 1013 -25.30 -19.74 -31.75
N PRO A 1014 -25.81 -18.69 -32.43
CA PRO A 1014 -27.19 -18.28 -32.26
C PRO A 1014 -28.14 -19.40 -32.74
N PRO A 1015 -29.24 -19.70 -32.03
CA PRO A 1015 -30.24 -20.63 -32.53
C PRO A 1015 -30.78 -20.13 -33.88
N THR A 1016 -30.88 -21.03 -34.85
CA THR A 1016 -31.55 -20.81 -36.14
C THR A 1016 -32.97 -20.27 -35.91
N GLN A 1017 -33.15 -18.96 -36.11
CA GLN A 1017 -34.37 -18.18 -36.41
C GLN A 1017 -35.75 -18.54 -35.81
N GLN A 1018 -35.91 -19.39 -34.79
CA GLN A 1018 -37.25 -19.74 -34.26
C GLN A 1018 -37.50 -19.55 -32.76
N SER A 1019 -36.61 -18.95 -31.97
CA SER A 1019 -36.94 -18.59 -30.59
C SER A 1019 -36.37 -17.23 -30.18
N LEU A 1020 -37.25 -16.22 -30.13
CA LEU A 1020 -36.97 -14.87 -29.63
C LEU A 1020 -37.14 -14.84 -28.11
N GLY A 1021 -36.08 -14.45 -27.41
CA GLY A 1021 -36.06 -14.15 -25.98
C GLY A 1021 -34.73 -13.53 -25.58
N THR A 1022 -34.67 -12.20 -25.71
CA THR A 1022 -33.75 -11.19 -25.11
C THR A 1022 -32.43 -11.64 -24.44
N SER A 1023 -31.34 -10.95 -24.83
CA SER A 1023 -30.01 -10.86 -24.16
C SER A 1023 -28.89 -11.84 -24.57
N ALA A 1024 -28.80 -12.23 -25.85
CA ALA A 1024 -27.59 -12.87 -26.40
C ALA A 1024 -26.86 -11.91 -27.35
N ALA A 1025 -25.71 -11.37 -26.94
CA ALA A 1025 -24.86 -10.56 -27.81
C ALA A 1025 -24.25 -11.44 -28.92
N ARG A 1026 -24.34 -10.95 -30.15
CA ARG A 1026 -24.23 -11.69 -31.42
C ARG A 1026 -22.79 -11.95 -31.87
N ILE A 1027 -22.31 -13.20 -31.81
CA ILE A 1027 -21.03 -13.61 -32.45
C ILE A 1027 -21.10 -13.44 -33.99
N SER A 1028 -22.29 -13.61 -34.59
CA SER A 1028 -22.51 -13.50 -36.05
C SER A 1028 -22.54 -12.07 -36.62
N SER A 1029 -22.30 -11.04 -35.81
CA SER A 1029 -22.38 -9.62 -36.22
C SER A 1029 -21.04 -8.92 -36.44
N LEU A 1030 -19.91 -9.64 -36.26
CA LEU A 1030 -18.58 -9.04 -36.21
C LEU A 1030 -17.92 -8.81 -37.59
N GLY A 1031 -18.53 -9.22 -38.70
CA GLY A 1031 -17.92 -9.11 -40.04
C GLY A 1031 -16.75 -10.09 -40.25
N PRO A 1032 -16.10 -10.11 -41.44
CA PRO A 1032 -15.03 -11.05 -41.75
C PRO A 1032 -13.71 -10.71 -41.02
N ASN A 1033 -12.85 -11.71 -40.81
CA ASN A 1033 -11.52 -11.64 -40.18
C ASN A 1033 -11.56 -11.52 -38.64
N VAL A 1034 -12.25 -12.46 -38.00
CA VAL A 1034 -12.32 -12.57 -36.54
C VAL A 1034 -11.25 -13.55 -36.05
N MET A 1035 -10.52 -13.14 -35.00
CA MET A 1035 -9.54 -13.96 -34.31
C MET A 1035 -10.14 -14.56 -33.04
N TYR A 1036 -10.29 -15.88 -33.00
CA TYR A 1036 -10.75 -16.61 -31.82
C TYR A 1036 -9.55 -17.09 -30.99
N ILE A 1037 -9.58 -16.93 -29.68
CA ILE A 1037 -8.52 -17.39 -28.78
C ILE A 1037 -9.07 -18.46 -27.86
N LEU A 1038 -8.67 -19.69 -28.16
CA LEU A 1038 -9.10 -20.92 -27.49
C LEU A 1038 -8.40 -21.11 -26.15
#